data_AF-A0A3R6F8V8-F1
#
_entry.id   AF-A0A3R6F8V8-F1
#
_cell.length_a   1.000
_cell.length_b   1.000
_cell.length_c   1.000
_cell.angle_alpha   90.00
_cell.angle_beta   90.00
_cell.angle_gamma   90.00
#
_symmetry.space_group_name_H-M   'P 1'
#
loop_
_entity.id
_entity.type
_entity.pdbx_description
1 polymer ?
#
loop_
_entity_poly.entity_id
_entity_poly.type
_entity_poly.pdbx_seq_one_letter_code
_entity_poly.pdbx_strand_id
1 'polypeptide(L)'
;MKHIGWFIIIWAMLLGFSLQLKAQNISVSAPTHVAAGENFRVAYTINTRDVEEFRLGGVGEGLEVIAGPYTSSQSSYQMINGHTSSSSSVTITYTLYAAKNGTFGIGASHAIVNGKKLSSRPVKITVSGHAARNNGAPSMHGQNDYNEPRMRTAGSRISGRDLFIKVTANKRRVHEQEPVLLTYKVYTQVDLTQLEGKMPDLKGFHNQEVPLPQQKTFHTETVNGRPYRCVTWSQYVMYPQMTGNLTIPAITFKGIVVQQNRNVDPMEAFFNGGSGYVEVKKDIIAPSVKIQVDPLPQRPANFSGGVGKFNITASIDKKEVKAGEPITIRVVVGGIGNLKLLKQPVITFPKDFDKYDAKVTDKTRLTANGVEGNMIYDFLAVPRNQGNYTIPAVEFTYYDTSANKYKTIKTQPFTLNVDKGDGTSDNETSDFSNKDKDIHALKLGKSKLHDIDDMFYGSFGYWTSLLVPLAAFFALLIVFRRRALENADLVKVRSNKANKIATKRLKKAHLLMLGGKQEEFYDEVLRALWGYVSYKLNMPAEKLSRENIQAMLEKHCVEERTIEKFTTALDECEFERYAPGDPAGNMNRTFESAMTAIMDIENAINATRKQRKKSATGYSFVMMIMVMLGCSVSAGAVTKNNADTEYQKGNYQQAIRDYEEILNNYGVSAEVYYNLGNAYYRTDNITKAVLNYERAHLLSPGDEDISFNLQFARSKTIDKITPESEMFFVTWWKALVNFTSVDCWAKTGIIAIIMALVLVLVYLFGSHIVLRKIGFFGGIFFVAVFLLSNLFAYQQRQMLINRTGAIIIAPSVNVKKTPAKASADLFLLHEGTRVDITDKAMKGWRGIKVGDGREGWIETKAIEEI
;
A
#
# COMPACT_ATOMS: atom_id res chain seq x y z
N MET A 1 -29.19 -0.13 -30.23
CA MET A 1 -29.22 -1.30 -29.31
C MET A 1 -27.88 -2.04 -29.29
N LYS A 2 -26.78 -1.38 -28.88
CA LYS A 2 -25.44 -2.03 -28.70
C LYS A 2 -24.70 -1.59 -27.42
N HIS A 3 -25.29 -0.73 -26.58
CA HIS A 3 -24.66 -0.24 -25.34
C HIS A 3 -25.24 -0.86 -24.06
N ILE A 4 -26.17 -1.81 -24.17
CA ILE A 4 -26.72 -2.56 -23.03
C ILE A 4 -25.85 -3.77 -22.68
N GLY A 5 -25.04 -4.28 -23.62
CA GLY A 5 -24.16 -5.42 -23.39
C GLY A 5 -23.00 -5.12 -22.43
N TRP A 6 -22.49 -3.89 -22.39
CA TRP A 6 -21.32 -3.56 -21.57
C TRP A 6 -21.65 -3.47 -20.07
N PHE A 7 -22.85 -2.99 -19.73
CA PHE A 7 -23.33 -2.96 -18.35
C PHE A 7 -23.68 -4.35 -17.81
N ILE A 8 -24.14 -5.27 -18.66
CA ILE A 8 -24.44 -6.66 -18.27
C ILE A 8 -23.14 -7.45 -18.04
N ILE A 9 -22.07 -7.17 -18.79
CA ILE A 9 -20.75 -7.81 -18.59
C ILE A 9 -20.11 -7.34 -17.28
N ILE A 10 -20.24 -6.06 -16.92
CA ILE A 10 -19.72 -5.52 -15.65
C ILE A 10 -20.55 -6.05 -14.46
N TRP A 11 -21.87 -6.22 -14.61
CA TRP A 11 -22.71 -6.85 -13.58
C TRP A 11 -22.47 -8.37 -13.45
N ALA A 12 -22.17 -9.06 -14.55
CA ALA A 12 -21.81 -10.49 -14.53
C ALA A 12 -20.41 -10.73 -13.95
N MET A 13 -19.45 -9.81 -14.15
CA MET A 13 -18.13 -9.87 -13.50
C MET A 13 -18.19 -9.62 -11.98
N LEU A 14 -19.18 -8.88 -11.49
CA LEU A 14 -19.38 -8.63 -10.05
C LEU A 14 -20.14 -9.75 -9.31
N LEU A 15 -20.84 -10.63 -10.03
CA LEU A 15 -21.60 -11.76 -9.45
C LEU A 15 -20.94 -13.14 -9.66
N GLY A 16 -19.81 -13.20 -10.38
CA GLY A 16 -19.09 -14.42 -10.71
C GLY A 16 -18.03 -14.87 -9.70
N PHE A 17 -18.26 -14.74 -8.39
CA PHE A 17 -17.45 -15.46 -7.39
C PHE A 17 -18.16 -16.77 -7.03
N SER A 18 -18.04 -17.75 -7.92
CA SER A 18 -18.37 -19.14 -7.58
C SER A 18 -17.36 -19.62 -6.54
N LEU A 19 -17.76 -19.61 -5.26
CA LEU A 19 -17.10 -20.37 -4.21
C LEU A 19 -17.07 -21.84 -4.64
N GLN A 20 -15.91 -22.33 -5.09
CA GLN A 20 -15.68 -23.76 -5.09
C GLN A 20 -15.65 -24.21 -3.63
N LEU A 21 -16.78 -24.72 -3.15
CA LEU A 21 -16.85 -25.50 -1.93
C LEU A 21 -15.99 -26.75 -2.15
N LYS A 22 -14.71 -26.71 -1.76
CA LYS A 22 -13.95 -27.92 -1.50
C LYS A 22 -14.68 -28.63 -0.35
N ALA A 23 -15.31 -29.76 -0.65
CA ALA A 23 -15.91 -30.61 0.36
C ALA A 23 -14.86 -30.93 1.43
N GLN A 24 -15.12 -30.55 2.67
CA GLN A 24 -14.28 -30.90 3.82
C GLN A 24 -14.48 -32.39 4.10
N ASN A 25 -13.43 -33.19 3.98
CA ASN A 25 -13.48 -34.64 4.24
C ASN A 25 -12.65 -34.97 5.48
N ILE A 26 -13.09 -35.96 6.26
CA ILE A 26 -12.34 -36.52 7.39
C ILE A 26 -11.37 -37.57 6.83
N SER A 27 -10.06 -37.32 6.95
CA SER A 27 -9.04 -38.31 6.60
C SER A 27 -8.87 -39.29 7.77
N VAL A 28 -8.87 -40.59 7.47
CA VAL A 28 -8.67 -41.65 8.48
C VAL A 28 -7.37 -42.37 8.19
N SER A 29 -6.53 -42.50 9.21
CA SER A 29 -5.27 -43.26 9.21
C SER A 29 -5.36 -44.37 10.26
N ALA A 30 -5.22 -45.61 9.80
CA ALA A 30 -5.27 -46.81 10.64
C ALA A 30 -4.43 -47.91 9.98
N PRO A 31 -3.81 -48.81 10.77
CA PRO A 31 -3.11 -49.97 10.23
C PRO A 31 -4.10 -50.96 9.60
N THR A 32 -3.74 -51.56 8.47
CA THR A 32 -4.58 -52.57 7.80
C THR A 32 -4.43 -53.97 8.40
N HIS A 33 -3.30 -54.23 9.08
CA HIS A 33 -2.96 -55.50 9.73
C HIS A 33 -2.42 -55.25 11.15
N VAL A 34 -2.86 -56.04 12.14
CA VAL A 34 -2.38 -56.01 13.54
C VAL A 34 -2.37 -57.41 14.13
N ALA A 35 -1.56 -57.69 15.16
CA ALA A 35 -1.57 -58.99 15.83
C ALA A 35 -2.63 -59.05 16.96
N ALA A 36 -3.18 -60.23 17.25
CA ALA A 36 -4.07 -60.39 18.40
C ALA A 36 -3.28 -60.20 19.71
N GLY A 37 -3.77 -59.33 20.58
CA GLY A 37 -3.09 -58.91 21.81
C GLY A 37 -2.29 -57.61 21.69
N GLU A 38 -2.31 -56.93 20.54
CA GLU A 38 -1.57 -55.69 20.29
C GLU A 38 -2.47 -54.43 20.43
N ASN A 39 -1.86 -53.35 20.92
CA ASN A 39 -2.46 -52.01 20.93
C ASN A 39 -2.06 -51.24 19.68
N PHE A 40 -3.02 -50.63 18.99
CA PHE A 40 -2.77 -49.85 17.78
C PHE A 40 -3.56 -48.55 17.77
N ARG A 41 -3.15 -47.58 16.95
CA ARG A 41 -3.77 -46.25 16.90
C ARG A 41 -4.57 -46.03 15.63
N VAL A 42 -5.70 -45.35 15.78
CA VAL A 42 -6.54 -44.86 14.69
C VAL A 42 -6.66 -43.34 14.83
N ALA A 43 -6.27 -42.62 13.78
CA ALA A 43 -6.26 -41.16 13.76
C ALA A 43 -7.23 -40.61 12.70
N TYR A 44 -8.01 -39.61 13.10
CA TYR A 44 -8.96 -38.88 12.26
C TYR A 44 -8.48 -37.43 12.12
N THR A 45 -8.08 -37.04 10.92
CA THR A 45 -7.57 -35.69 10.63
C THR A 45 -8.62 -34.88 9.86
N ILE A 46 -8.94 -33.70 10.39
CA ILE A 46 -9.91 -32.76 9.82
C ILE A 46 -9.15 -31.46 9.52
N ASN A 47 -9.17 -31.01 8.26
CA ASN A 47 -8.45 -29.80 7.82
C ASN A 47 -9.20 -28.51 8.17
N THR A 48 -9.42 -28.26 9.46
CA THR A 48 -10.01 -27.02 10.01
C THR A 48 -9.46 -26.76 11.42
N ARG A 49 -9.65 -25.54 11.96
CA ARG A 49 -9.42 -25.24 13.39
C ARG A 49 -10.67 -25.47 14.25
N ASP A 50 -11.85 -25.36 13.64
CA ASP A 50 -13.13 -25.31 14.35
C ASP A 50 -13.85 -26.66 14.23
N VAL A 51 -13.52 -27.60 15.11
CA VAL A 51 -14.26 -28.86 15.27
C VAL A 51 -15.10 -28.74 16.55
N GLU A 52 -16.41 -28.63 16.40
CA GLU A 52 -17.35 -28.42 17.50
C GLU A 52 -17.60 -29.73 18.27
N GLU A 53 -17.75 -30.84 17.54
CA GLU A 53 -18.03 -32.16 18.13
C GLU A 53 -17.44 -33.28 17.24
N PHE A 54 -16.95 -34.37 17.85
CA PHE A 54 -16.53 -35.58 17.15
C PHE A 54 -17.07 -36.84 17.84
N ARG A 55 -17.63 -37.76 17.06
CA ARG A 55 -18.15 -39.07 17.53
C ARG A 55 -17.55 -40.22 16.74
N LEU A 56 -16.91 -41.15 17.44
CA LEU A 56 -16.34 -42.37 16.85
C LEU A 56 -17.46 -43.27 16.31
N GLY A 57 -17.26 -43.84 15.11
CA GLY A 57 -18.17 -44.84 14.53
C GLY A 57 -18.14 -46.16 15.28
N GLY A 58 -19.16 -47.00 15.10
CA GLY A 58 -19.27 -48.30 15.79
C GLY A 58 -18.03 -49.18 15.56
N VAL A 59 -17.48 -49.71 16.65
CA VAL A 59 -16.29 -50.57 16.66
C VAL A 59 -16.76 -52.03 16.69
N GLY A 60 -16.30 -52.87 15.75
CA GLY A 60 -16.69 -54.28 15.69
C GLY A 60 -16.20 -55.08 16.90
N GLU A 61 -16.96 -56.11 17.31
CA GLU A 61 -16.81 -56.87 18.58
C GLU A 61 -15.43 -57.50 18.85
N GLY A 62 -14.51 -57.53 17.88
CA GLY A 62 -13.13 -58.00 18.08
C GLY A 62 -12.10 -56.91 18.40
N LEU A 63 -12.52 -55.64 18.42
CA LEU A 63 -11.68 -54.48 18.74
C LEU A 63 -12.25 -53.75 19.96
N GLU A 64 -11.38 -53.35 20.88
CA GLU A 64 -11.77 -52.61 22.09
C GLU A 64 -11.07 -51.25 22.13
N VAL A 65 -11.79 -50.17 22.43
CA VAL A 65 -11.18 -48.85 22.60
C VAL A 65 -10.61 -48.74 24.02
N ILE A 66 -9.29 -48.65 24.13
CA ILE A 66 -8.60 -48.66 25.43
C ILE A 66 -8.20 -47.26 25.90
N ALA A 67 -8.05 -46.29 24.98
CA ALA A 67 -7.73 -44.91 25.34
C ALA A 67 -8.07 -43.88 24.24
N GLY A 68 -8.39 -42.65 24.64
CA GLY A 68 -8.74 -41.52 23.74
C GLY A 68 -10.16 -40.97 23.99
N PRO A 69 -10.59 -39.92 23.27
CA PRO A 69 -9.88 -39.23 22.20
C PRO A 69 -8.71 -38.34 22.68
N TYR A 70 -7.59 -38.40 21.96
CA TYR A 70 -6.49 -37.43 22.08
C TYR A 70 -6.53 -36.45 20.91
N THR A 71 -6.59 -35.15 21.20
CA THR A 71 -6.71 -34.10 20.17
C THR A 71 -5.40 -33.34 20.02
N SER A 72 -4.89 -33.23 18.79
CA SER A 72 -3.75 -32.37 18.45
C SER A 72 -4.12 -31.39 17.34
N SER A 73 -3.65 -30.15 17.44
CA SER A 73 -3.87 -29.11 16.43
C SER A 73 -2.54 -28.69 15.80
N GLN A 74 -2.51 -28.56 14.48
CA GLN A 74 -1.34 -28.12 13.71
C GLN A 74 -1.75 -27.04 12.72
N SER A 75 -0.93 -25.99 12.62
CA SER A 75 -1.07 -24.93 11.61
C SER A 75 0.20 -24.86 10.77
N SER A 76 0.06 -24.87 9.46
CA SER A 76 1.16 -24.64 8.52
C SER A 76 0.79 -23.54 7.55
N TYR A 77 1.74 -22.63 7.32
CA TYR A 77 1.63 -21.53 6.38
C TYR A 77 2.61 -21.76 5.24
N GLN A 78 2.11 -21.79 4.01
CA GLN A 78 2.95 -21.92 2.84
C GLN A 78 2.65 -20.79 1.85
N MET A 79 3.70 -20.05 1.48
CA MET A 79 3.66 -18.94 0.54
C MET A 79 4.33 -19.40 -0.77
N ILE A 80 3.58 -19.46 -1.86
CA ILE A 80 4.13 -19.76 -3.20
C ILE A 80 3.67 -18.66 -4.15
N ASN A 81 4.61 -17.92 -4.76
CA ASN A 81 4.36 -16.90 -5.79
C ASN A 81 3.23 -15.90 -5.45
N GLY A 82 3.24 -15.33 -4.25
CA GLY A 82 2.26 -14.30 -3.87
C GLY A 82 0.86 -14.82 -3.52
N HIS A 83 0.61 -16.13 -3.60
CA HIS A 83 -0.59 -16.75 -3.06
C HIS A 83 -0.28 -17.47 -1.75
N THR A 84 -0.96 -17.05 -0.68
CA THR A 84 -0.86 -17.68 0.65
C THR A 84 -1.88 -18.80 0.76
N SER A 85 -1.42 -20.02 1.01
CA SER A 85 -2.30 -21.11 1.45
C SER A 85 -2.05 -21.39 2.94
N SER A 86 -3.04 -21.12 3.79
CA SER A 86 -3.05 -21.56 5.18
C SER A 86 -3.79 -22.89 5.27
N SER A 87 -3.13 -23.92 5.82
CA SER A 87 -3.77 -25.19 6.16
C SER A 87 -3.70 -25.40 7.66
N SER A 88 -4.85 -25.49 8.30
CA SER A 88 -5.01 -25.90 9.68
C SER A 88 -5.63 -27.28 9.73
N SER A 89 -5.15 -28.13 10.63
CA SER A 89 -5.74 -29.45 10.84
C SER A 89 -5.82 -29.81 12.31
N VAL A 90 -6.93 -30.40 12.71
CA VAL A 90 -7.13 -31.06 14.01
C VAL A 90 -7.09 -32.56 13.78
N THR A 91 -6.25 -33.27 14.54
CA THR A 91 -6.16 -34.73 14.51
C THR A 91 -6.66 -35.31 15.82
N ILE A 92 -7.64 -36.21 15.75
CA ILE A 92 -8.24 -36.90 16.89
C ILE A 92 -7.81 -38.37 16.83
N THR A 93 -7.13 -38.86 17.88
CA THR A 93 -6.53 -40.19 17.91
C THR A 93 -7.15 -41.06 19.01
N TYR A 94 -7.49 -42.31 18.67
CA TYR A 94 -7.90 -43.36 19.60
C TYR A 94 -6.87 -44.49 19.58
N THR A 95 -6.66 -45.11 20.74
CA THR A 95 -5.89 -46.35 20.88
C THR A 95 -6.87 -47.51 21.07
N LEU A 96 -6.76 -48.52 20.21
CA LEU A 96 -7.59 -49.71 20.22
C LEU A 96 -6.75 -50.96 20.49
N TYR A 97 -7.37 -51.97 21.09
CA TYR A 97 -6.80 -53.28 21.38
C TYR A 97 -7.48 -54.35 20.51
N ALA A 98 -6.69 -55.22 19.90
CA ALA A 98 -7.21 -56.33 19.07
C ALA A 98 -7.35 -57.60 19.91
N ALA A 99 -8.57 -57.97 20.30
CA ALA A 99 -8.81 -59.05 21.26
C ALA A 99 -8.76 -60.46 20.65
N LYS A 100 -9.16 -60.63 19.38
CA LYS A 100 -9.26 -61.93 18.71
C LYS A 100 -8.82 -61.83 17.25
N ASN A 101 -8.39 -62.95 16.67
CA ASN A 101 -8.09 -63.03 15.23
C ASN A 101 -9.38 -62.91 14.42
N GLY A 102 -9.31 -62.22 13.27
CA GLY A 102 -10.46 -61.96 12.40
C GLY A 102 -10.37 -60.59 11.72
N THR A 103 -11.30 -60.29 10.81
CA THR A 103 -11.39 -58.98 10.15
C THR A 103 -12.52 -58.18 10.78
N PHE A 104 -12.18 -57.03 11.40
CA PHE A 104 -13.14 -56.19 12.11
C PHE A 104 -13.22 -54.80 11.47
N GLY A 105 -14.42 -54.23 11.47
CA GLY A 105 -14.68 -52.90 10.93
C GLY A 105 -14.79 -51.83 12.02
N ILE A 106 -14.34 -50.63 11.71
CA ILE A 106 -14.68 -49.39 12.42
C ILE A 106 -15.59 -48.59 11.49
N GLY A 107 -16.81 -48.32 11.94
CA GLY A 107 -17.82 -47.59 11.18
C GLY A 107 -17.43 -46.15 10.88
N ALA A 108 -18.23 -45.47 10.06
CA ALA A 108 -18.05 -44.06 9.75
C ALA A 108 -18.17 -43.19 11.03
N SER A 109 -17.10 -42.46 11.36
CA SER A 109 -17.07 -41.49 12.46
C SER A 109 -17.60 -40.14 11.97
N HIS A 110 -18.22 -39.38 12.86
CA HIS A 110 -18.90 -38.13 12.51
C HIS A 110 -18.29 -36.93 13.22
N ALA A 111 -18.17 -35.80 12.54
CA ALA A 111 -17.72 -34.54 13.12
C ALA A 111 -18.70 -33.40 12.78
N ILE A 112 -18.89 -32.43 13.68
CA ILE A 112 -19.59 -31.18 13.40
C ILE A 112 -18.54 -30.09 13.20
N VAL A 113 -18.53 -29.49 12.00
CA VAL A 113 -17.61 -28.42 11.61
C VAL A 113 -18.44 -27.29 11.02
N ASN A 114 -18.39 -26.11 11.62
CA ASN A 114 -19.16 -24.93 11.20
C ASN A 114 -20.66 -25.24 11.02
N GLY A 115 -21.26 -25.95 11.98
CA GLY A 115 -22.65 -26.40 11.93
C GLY A 115 -22.99 -27.47 10.87
N LYS A 116 -22.02 -28.00 10.11
CA LYS A 116 -22.23 -29.09 9.14
C LYS A 116 -21.68 -30.42 9.66
N LYS A 117 -22.47 -31.49 9.50
CA LYS A 117 -22.08 -32.85 9.88
C LYS A 117 -21.24 -33.49 8.76
N LEU A 118 -19.99 -33.80 9.05
CA LEU A 118 -19.06 -34.53 8.20
C LEU A 118 -18.98 -35.99 8.65
N SER A 119 -18.83 -36.92 7.70
CA SER A 119 -18.65 -38.36 7.96
C SER A 119 -17.30 -38.83 7.41
N SER A 120 -16.64 -39.71 8.15
CA SER A 120 -15.44 -40.40 7.69
C SER A 120 -15.78 -41.69 6.93
N ARG A 121 -14.82 -42.20 6.16
CA ARG A 121 -14.91 -43.53 5.55
C ARG A 121 -14.72 -44.62 6.63
N PRO A 122 -15.48 -45.73 6.58
CA PRO A 122 -15.25 -46.86 7.48
C PRO A 122 -13.90 -47.53 7.17
N VAL A 123 -13.28 -48.11 8.20
CA VAL A 123 -11.98 -48.77 8.11
C VAL A 123 -12.14 -50.25 8.44
N LYS A 124 -11.42 -51.14 7.73
CA LYS A 124 -11.32 -52.55 8.06
C LYS A 124 -9.91 -52.87 8.56
N ILE A 125 -9.83 -53.60 9.68
CA ILE A 125 -8.60 -54.03 10.33
C ILE A 125 -8.57 -55.56 10.28
N THR A 126 -7.48 -56.13 9.78
CA THR A 126 -7.28 -57.59 9.76
C THR A 126 -6.37 -57.98 10.91
N VAL A 127 -6.90 -58.74 11.86
CA VAL A 127 -6.16 -59.24 13.03
C VAL A 127 -5.69 -60.66 12.76
N SER A 128 -4.38 -60.87 12.75
CA SER A 128 -3.77 -62.18 12.50
C SER A 128 -2.45 -62.33 13.22
N GLY A 129 -2.17 -63.52 13.78
CA GLY A 129 -0.98 -63.77 14.60
C GLY A 129 -1.21 -63.46 16.08
N HIS A 130 -0.24 -63.77 16.94
CA HIS A 130 -0.30 -63.50 18.39
C HIS A 130 0.82 -62.55 18.79
N ALA A 131 0.48 -61.47 19.49
CA ALA A 131 1.46 -60.61 20.13
C ALA A 131 2.20 -61.42 21.21
N ALA A 132 3.53 -61.33 21.23
CA ALA A 132 4.33 -61.97 22.28
C ALA A 132 3.89 -61.41 23.65
N ARG A 133 3.39 -62.29 24.53
CA ARG A 133 2.91 -61.96 25.87
C ARG A 133 4.00 -61.24 26.67
N ASN A 134 3.85 -59.93 26.86
CA ASN A 134 4.42 -59.22 28.00
C ASN A 134 3.27 -58.75 28.88
N ASN A 135 3.00 -59.52 29.94
CA ASN A 135 2.02 -59.18 30.96
C ASN A 135 2.54 -57.99 31.78
N GLY A 136 2.04 -56.79 31.46
CA GLY A 136 2.20 -55.61 32.29
C GLY A 136 1.11 -54.62 31.93
N ALA A 137 0.17 -54.39 32.87
CA ALA A 137 -0.70 -53.22 32.80
C ALA A 137 0.19 -51.97 32.62
N PRO A 138 -0.15 -51.02 31.74
CA PRO A 138 0.66 -49.82 31.56
C PRO A 138 0.55 -48.99 32.84
N SER A 139 1.55 -49.13 33.71
CA SER A 139 1.85 -48.14 34.74
C SER A 139 2.20 -46.84 34.01
N MET A 140 1.50 -45.76 34.33
CA MET A 140 1.89 -44.40 33.93
C MET A 140 3.21 -44.03 34.62
N HIS A 141 4.32 -44.58 34.14
CA HIS A 141 5.66 -44.01 34.18
C HIS A 141 6.55 -45.01 33.42
N GLY A 142 6.79 -44.69 32.15
CA GLY A 142 7.58 -45.52 31.27
C GLY A 142 9.00 -45.66 31.77
N GLN A 143 9.42 -46.89 32.04
CA GLN A 143 10.84 -47.22 32.10
C GLN A 143 11.11 -48.55 31.39
N ASN A 144 11.91 -48.42 30.33
CA ASN A 144 12.61 -49.41 29.52
C ASN A 144 11.84 -50.02 28.33
N ASP A 145 12.21 -49.60 27.11
CA ASP A 145 13.20 -50.39 26.36
C ASP A 145 14.11 -49.54 25.46
N TYR A 146 15.30 -50.08 25.21
CA TYR A 146 16.60 -49.49 24.87
C TYR A 146 16.68 -48.60 23.61
N ASN A 147 17.01 -47.31 23.80
CA ASN A 147 18.18 -46.60 23.22
C ASN A 147 18.14 -45.06 23.38
N GLU A 148 17.36 -44.51 24.32
CA GLU A 148 17.52 -43.11 24.71
C GLU A 148 18.56 -42.93 25.83
N PRO A 149 19.46 -41.93 25.75
CA PRO A 149 20.36 -41.62 26.85
C PRO A 149 19.55 -41.25 28.09
N ARG A 150 19.72 -42.03 29.17
CA ARG A 150 19.14 -41.73 30.48
C ARG A 150 19.59 -40.33 30.91
N MET A 151 18.64 -39.45 31.19
CA MET A 151 18.91 -38.17 31.83
C MET A 151 19.66 -38.43 33.14
N ARG A 152 20.90 -37.94 33.23
CA ARG A 152 21.78 -38.30 34.35
C ARG A 152 21.41 -37.51 35.61
N THR A 153 21.53 -38.16 36.76
CA THR A 153 21.36 -37.50 38.07
C THR A 153 22.39 -36.38 38.26
N ALA A 154 21.95 -35.26 38.84
CA ALA A 154 22.78 -34.13 39.20
C ALA A 154 23.99 -34.59 40.04
N GLY A 155 25.19 -34.17 39.65
CA GLY A 155 26.46 -34.55 40.30
C GLY A 155 27.20 -35.73 39.66
N SER A 156 26.61 -36.41 38.67
CA SER A 156 27.32 -37.44 37.89
C SER A 156 28.38 -36.82 36.98
N ARG A 157 29.60 -37.39 36.97
CA ARG A 157 30.74 -36.86 36.21
C ARG A 157 30.49 -36.98 34.70
N ILE A 158 30.39 -35.84 34.01
CA ILE A 158 30.38 -35.77 32.54
C ILE A 158 31.84 -35.79 32.05
N SER A 159 32.21 -36.85 31.33
CA SER A 159 33.54 -37.05 30.77
C SER A 159 33.60 -36.68 29.28
N GLY A 160 34.80 -36.51 28.72
CA GLY A 160 35.00 -36.30 27.28
C GLY A 160 34.61 -37.50 26.40
N ARG A 161 34.17 -38.62 26.99
CA ARG A 161 33.56 -39.74 26.27
C ARG A 161 32.04 -39.59 26.13
N ASP A 162 31.42 -38.77 26.97
CA ASP A 162 29.96 -38.58 27.00
C ASP A 162 29.52 -37.41 26.11
N LEU A 163 30.39 -36.40 25.97
CA LEU A 163 30.17 -35.19 25.20
C LEU A 163 31.49 -34.71 24.59
N PHE A 164 31.59 -34.70 23.26
CA PHE A 164 32.79 -34.27 22.55
C PHE A 164 32.46 -33.67 21.17
N ILE A 165 33.43 -32.96 20.61
CA ILE A 165 33.34 -32.36 19.28
C ILE A 165 34.35 -33.03 18.36
N LYS A 166 33.89 -33.51 17.20
CA LYS A 166 34.73 -33.98 16.12
C LYS A 166 34.91 -32.85 15.11
N VAL A 167 36.16 -32.45 14.90
CA VAL A 167 36.52 -31.47 13.88
C VAL A 167 36.96 -32.21 12.63
N THR A 168 36.35 -31.88 11.49
CA THR A 168 36.68 -32.48 10.20
C THR A 168 36.93 -31.40 9.17
N ALA A 169 38.04 -31.50 8.44
CA ALA A 169 38.30 -30.68 7.26
C ALA A 169 38.07 -31.53 6.02
N ASN A 170 37.39 -30.99 5.01
CA ASN A 170 37.16 -31.70 3.74
C ASN A 170 38.48 -31.98 2.98
N LYS A 171 39.50 -31.13 3.18
CA LYS A 171 40.84 -31.24 2.60
C LYS A 171 41.88 -30.91 3.66
N ARG A 172 43.01 -31.63 3.65
CA ARG A 172 44.17 -31.40 4.54
C ARG A 172 45.40 -30.88 3.82
N ARG A 173 45.38 -30.91 2.48
CA ARG A 173 46.41 -30.37 1.60
C ARG A 173 45.71 -29.59 0.51
N VAL A 174 46.03 -28.31 0.36
CA VAL A 174 45.39 -27.38 -0.58
C VAL A 174 46.40 -26.39 -1.13
N HIS A 175 46.08 -25.70 -2.22
CA HIS A 175 46.85 -24.53 -2.62
C HIS A 175 46.45 -23.28 -1.82
N GLU A 176 47.29 -22.25 -1.83
CA GLU A 176 46.90 -20.93 -1.32
C GLU A 176 45.57 -20.46 -1.94
N GLN A 177 44.73 -19.79 -1.15
CA GLN A 177 43.40 -19.29 -1.53
C GLN A 177 42.38 -20.36 -1.96
N GLU A 178 42.71 -21.65 -1.93
CA GLU A 178 41.73 -22.72 -2.18
C GLU A 178 40.83 -22.93 -0.95
N PRO A 179 39.50 -23.00 -1.11
CA PRO A 179 38.58 -23.13 0.02
C PRO A 179 38.72 -24.49 0.74
N VAL A 180 38.79 -24.43 2.07
CA VAL A 180 38.73 -25.57 2.98
C VAL A 180 37.48 -25.45 3.84
N LEU A 181 36.61 -26.45 3.79
CA LEU A 181 35.45 -26.55 4.67
C LEU A 181 35.84 -27.26 5.96
N LEU A 182 35.69 -26.55 7.07
CA LEU A 182 35.86 -27.05 8.42
C LEU A 182 34.51 -27.27 9.08
N THR A 183 34.25 -28.48 9.56
CA THR A 183 32.98 -28.87 10.17
C THR A 183 33.19 -29.31 11.62
N TYR A 184 32.46 -28.68 12.53
CA TYR A 184 32.38 -29.03 13.95
C TYR A 184 31.10 -29.82 14.20
N LYS A 185 31.25 -31.13 14.41
CA LYS A 185 30.12 -32.03 14.71
C LYS A 185 30.15 -32.42 16.17
N VAL A 186 29.06 -32.15 16.88
CA VAL A 186 28.92 -32.47 18.30
C VAL A 186 28.37 -33.88 18.43
N TYR A 187 28.90 -34.65 19.38
CA TYR A 187 28.42 -35.98 19.77
C TYR A 187 28.12 -35.94 21.25
N THR A 188 26.88 -36.29 21.62
CA THR A 188 26.39 -36.25 23.00
C THR A 188 25.59 -37.48 23.38
N GLN A 189 25.80 -37.97 24.59
CA GLN A 189 24.96 -38.95 25.31
C GLN A 189 24.24 -38.31 26.51
N VAL A 190 24.28 -36.98 26.60
CA VAL A 190 23.60 -36.20 27.63
C VAL A 190 22.74 -35.13 26.97
N ASP A 191 21.74 -34.62 27.68
CA ASP A 191 20.82 -33.60 27.14
C ASP A 191 21.52 -32.23 27.09
N LEU A 192 22.20 -32.00 25.96
CA LEU A 192 22.84 -30.75 25.62
C LEU A 192 21.77 -29.77 25.09
N THR A 193 21.53 -28.69 25.83
CA THR A 193 20.56 -27.66 25.46
C THR A 193 21.21 -26.53 24.68
N GLN A 194 22.45 -26.16 25.03
CA GLN A 194 23.18 -25.06 24.42
C GLN A 194 24.67 -25.39 24.32
N LEU A 195 25.34 -24.83 23.32
CA LEU A 195 26.79 -24.89 23.18
C LEU A 195 27.29 -23.54 22.69
N GLU A 196 27.97 -22.83 23.57
CA GLU A 196 28.53 -21.51 23.33
C GLU A 196 29.99 -21.62 22.93
N GLY A 197 30.37 -20.98 21.82
CA GLY A 197 31.76 -20.89 21.40
C GLY A 197 31.83 -20.20 20.05
N LYS A 198 32.74 -19.25 19.91
CA LYS A 198 33.02 -18.55 18.64
C LYS A 198 34.38 -18.98 18.12
N MET A 199 34.49 -19.11 16.80
CA MET A 199 35.78 -19.31 16.14
C MET A 199 36.68 -18.10 16.42
N PRO A 200 37.92 -18.28 16.94
CA PRO A 200 38.87 -17.19 17.09
C PRO A 200 39.44 -16.76 15.73
N ASP A 201 40.03 -15.57 15.68
CA ASP A 201 40.77 -15.13 14.50
C ASP A 201 41.97 -16.05 14.23
N LEU A 202 41.98 -16.66 13.06
CA LEU A 202 42.99 -17.63 12.67
C LEU A 202 44.10 -16.94 11.89
N LYS A 203 45.31 -16.90 12.46
CA LYS A 203 46.50 -16.39 11.75
C LYS A 203 46.70 -17.18 10.45
N GLY A 204 46.69 -16.49 9.31
CA GLY A 204 46.92 -17.07 8.00
C GLY A 204 45.69 -17.65 7.30
N PHE A 205 44.49 -17.54 7.87
CA PHE A 205 43.24 -17.89 7.20
C PHE A 205 42.28 -16.70 7.18
N HIS A 206 41.59 -16.53 6.06
CA HIS A 206 40.34 -15.78 6.00
C HIS A 206 39.18 -16.77 6.20
N ASN A 207 38.35 -16.59 7.21
CA ASN A 207 37.27 -17.53 7.55
C ASN A 207 35.89 -16.89 7.39
N GLN A 208 34.90 -17.70 7.01
CA GLN A 208 33.50 -17.30 6.92
C GLN A 208 32.63 -18.43 7.47
N GLU A 209 31.72 -18.10 8.37
CA GLU A 209 30.77 -19.06 8.94
C GLU A 209 29.65 -19.37 7.94
N VAL A 210 29.37 -20.65 7.74
CA VAL A 210 28.25 -21.11 6.93
C VAL A 210 26.99 -21.01 7.79
N PRO A 211 25.95 -20.25 7.36
CA PRO A 211 24.71 -20.16 8.11
C PRO A 211 24.01 -21.52 8.14
N LEU A 212 23.73 -22.01 9.35
CA LEU A 212 23.00 -23.26 9.59
C LEU A 212 21.60 -22.96 10.14
N PRO A 213 20.61 -23.86 9.95
CA PRO A 213 19.29 -23.72 10.56
C PRO A 213 19.37 -23.49 12.07
N GLN A 214 18.58 -22.55 12.59
CA GLN A 214 18.52 -22.25 14.03
C GLN A 214 18.01 -23.46 14.83
N GLN A 215 17.04 -24.19 14.28
CA GLN A 215 16.59 -25.46 14.85
C GLN A 215 17.53 -26.58 14.41
N LYS A 216 18.32 -27.08 15.36
CA LYS A 216 19.27 -28.18 15.15
C LYS A 216 18.60 -29.52 15.42
N THR A 217 18.43 -30.34 14.38
CA THR A 217 17.93 -31.72 14.52
C THR A 217 19.08 -32.67 14.83
N PHE A 218 18.99 -33.37 15.95
CA PHE A 218 19.96 -34.41 16.32
C PHE A 218 19.62 -35.73 15.61
N HIS A 219 20.65 -36.42 15.14
CA HIS A 219 20.53 -37.76 14.55
C HIS A 219 21.42 -38.74 15.34
N THR A 220 21.05 -40.01 15.36
CA THR A 220 21.84 -41.03 16.06
C THR A 220 22.94 -41.57 15.16
N GLU A 221 24.19 -41.52 15.62
CA GLU A 221 25.36 -42.12 14.96
C GLU A 221 26.12 -42.99 15.96
N THR A 222 26.60 -44.16 15.53
CA THR A 222 27.38 -45.07 16.37
C THR A 222 28.86 -44.77 16.23
N VAL A 223 29.53 -44.37 17.32
CA VAL A 223 30.98 -44.13 17.36
C VAL A 223 31.61 -45.12 18.34
N ASN A 224 32.59 -45.92 17.87
CA ASN A 224 33.25 -46.97 18.65
C ASN A 224 32.26 -47.94 19.36
N GLY A 225 31.22 -48.36 18.63
CA GLY A 225 30.20 -49.30 19.14
C GLY A 225 29.17 -48.69 20.11
N ARG A 226 29.19 -47.37 20.33
CA ARG A 226 28.23 -46.66 21.21
C ARG A 226 27.37 -45.67 20.42
N PRO A 227 26.05 -45.62 20.63
CA PRO A 227 25.18 -44.64 19.98
C PRO A 227 25.35 -43.26 20.61
N TYR A 228 25.44 -42.23 19.78
CA TYR A 228 25.49 -40.82 20.16
C TYR A 228 24.44 -40.03 19.40
N ARG A 229 23.80 -39.06 20.07
CA ARG A 229 23.08 -38.00 19.38
C ARG A 229 24.10 -37.04 18.81
N CYS A 230 24.04 -36.78 17.52
CA CYS A 230 24.99 -35.94 16.83
C CYS A 230 24.31 -34.89 15.96
N VAL A 231 24.96 -33.73 15.84
CA VAL A 231 24.51 -32.64 14.98
C VAL A 231 25.68 -31.80 14.53
N THR A 232 25.60 -31.26 13.32
CA THR A 232 26.55 -30.26 12.83
C THR A 232 26.30 -28.95 13.56
N TRP A 233 27.25 -28.55 14.40
CA TRP A 233 27.10 -27.39 15.26
C TRP A 233 27.49 -26.10 14.54
N SER A 234 28.66 -26.09 13.90
CA SER A 234 29.15 -24.97 13.11
C SER A 234 29.97 -25.47 11.93
N GLN A 235 29.97 -24.68 10.86
CA GLN A 235 30.75 -24.92 9.66
C GLN A 235 31.41 -23.63 9.23
N TYR A 236 32.68 -23.70 8.83
CA TYR A 236 33.47 -22.56 8.39
C TYR A 236 34.12 -22.89 7.06
N VAL A 237 34.02 -21.98 6.09
CA VAL A 237 34.84 -22.01 4.88
C VAL A 237 36.04 -21.12 5.15
N MET A 238 37.24 -21.69 4.97
CA MET A 238 38.51 -21.01 5.23
C MET A 238 39.33 -20.91 3.96
N TYR A 239 39.99 -19.78 3.76
CA TYR A 239 40.88 -19.50 2.65
C TYR A 239 42.30 -19.23 3.19
N PRO A 240 43.27 -20.12 2.94
CA PRO A 240 44.64 -19.92 3.41
C PRO A 240 45.30 -18.75 2.66
N GLN A 241 45.83 -17.80 3.42
CA GLN A 241 46.45 -16.57 2.90
C GLN A 241 47.97 -16.69 2.75
N MET A 242 48.57 -17.77 3.27
CA MET A 242 50.02 -18.02 3.24
C MET A 242 50.31 -19.52 3.09
N THR A 243 51.47 -19.85 2.53
CA THR A 243 51.92 -21.22 2.29
C THR A 243 52.57 -21.85 3.52
N GLY A 244 52.63 -23.17 3.58
CA GLY A 244 53.24 -23.95 4.66
C GLY A 244 52.22 -24.69 5.52
N ASN A 245 52.66 -25.14 6.70
CA ASN A 245 51.83 -25.91 7.61
C ASN A 245 51.03 -24.99 8.53
N LEU A 246 49.79 -24.69 8.17
CA LEU A 246 48.88 -23.88 8.98
C LEU A 246 48.12 -24.74 9.97
N THR A 247 47.99 -24.24 11.21
CA THR A 247 47.33 -24.97 12.29
C THR A 247 46.11 -24.21 12.78
N ILE A 248 44.95 -24.86 12.73
CA ILE A 248 43.74 -24.43 13.41
C ILE A 248 43.88 -24.88 14.88
N PRO A 249 43.91 -23.96 15.85
CA PRO A 249 44.14 -24.30 17.26
C PRO A 249 42.97 -25.10 17.84
N ALA A 250 43.21 -25.75 18.97
CA ALA A 250 42.12 -26.37 19.72
C ALA A 250 41.23 -25.28 20.31
N ILE A 251 39.91 -25.46 20.23
CA ILE A 251 38.92 -24.46 20.66
C ILE A 251 38.07 -25.04 21.79
N THR A 252 37.90 -24.27 22.87
CA THR A 252 37.03 -24.65 23.98
C THR A 252 35.63 -24.10 23.77
N PHE A 253 34.65 -24.99 23.71
CA PHE A 253 33.23 -24.66 23.71
C PHE A 253 32.62 -24.88 25.10
N LYS A 254 31.69 -24.03 25.51
CA LYS A 254 30.94 -24.15 26.77
C LYS A 254 29.57 -24.77 26.49
N GLY A 255 29.43 -26.06 26.77
CA GLY A 255 28.15 -26.77 26.68
C GLY A 255 27.32 -26.61 27.94
N ILE A 256 26.02 -26.38 27.81
CA ILE A 256 25.07 -26.46 28.91
C ILE A 256 24.33 -27.79 28.79
N VAL A 257 24.47 -28.62 29.81
CA VAL A 257 23.82 -29.92 29.90
C VAL A 257 22.82 -29.89 31.04
N VAL A 258 21.63 -30.41 30.79
CA VAL A 258 20.61 -30.54 31.84
C VAL A 258 20.78 -31.87 32.56
N GLN A 259 20.88 -31.82 33.89
CA GLN A 259 20.88 -32.99 34.76
C GLN A 259 19.67 -32.96 35.69
N GLN A 260 19.10 -34.12 36.00
CA GLN A 260 17.95 -34.21 36.90
C GLN A 260 18.43 -34.14 38.36
N ASN A 261 18.06 -33.09 39.08
CA ASN A 261 18.25 -32.97 40.52
C ASN A 261 17.06 -33.60 41.26
N ARG A 262 17.31 -34.76 41.89
CA ARG A 262 16.30 -35.51 42.65
C ARG A 262 16.21 -35.11 44.13
N ASN A 263 17.08 -34.22 44.60
CA ASN A 263 17.17 -33.80 46.01
C ASN A 263 16.54 -32.42 46.27
N VAL A 264 15.64 -31.95 45.41
CA VAL A 264 14.93 -30.67 45.62
C VAL A 264 13.69 -30.93 46.49
N ASP A 265 13.51 -30.14 47.55
CA ASP A 265 12.33 -30.20 48.42
C ASP A 265 11.05 -30.04 47.57
N PRO A 266 10.04 -30.92 47.71
CA PRO A 266 8.77 -30.83 46.98
C PRO A 266 8.11 -29.46 47.03
N MET A 267 8.30 -28.71 48.11
CA MET A 267 7.71 -27.38 48.26
C MET A 267 8.49 -26.31 47.47
N GLU A 268 9.81 -26.42 47.37
CA GLU A 268 10.67 -25.52 46.60
C GLU A 268 10.53 -25.72 45.08
N ALA A 269 10.32 -26.96 44.64
CA ALA A 269 10.02 -27.30 43.24
C ALA A 269 8.66 -26.74 42.77
N PHE A 270 7.70 -26.54 43.68
CA PHE A 270 6.36 -26.02 43.39
C PHE A 270 6.36 -24.49 43.16
N PHE A 271 7.12 -23.73 43.96
CA PHE A 271 7.19 -22.26 43.84
C PHE A 271 8.07 -21.75 42.68
N ASN A 272 8.99 -22.58 42.15
CA ASN A 272 9.90 -22.22 41.05
C ASN A 272 9.56 -22.89 39.68
N GLY A 273 8.35 -23.42 39.50
CA GLY A 273 7.90 -23.89 38.17
C GLY A 273 8.31 -25.32 37.78
N GLY A 274 8.50 -26.23 38.74
CA GLY A 274 8.41 -27.69 38.50
C GLY A 274 9.61 -28.37 37.84
N SER A 275 10.75 -27.73 37.72
CA SER A 275 11.90 -28.27 37.02
C SER A 275 12.96 -28.75 38.02
N GLY A 276 12.88 -30.02 38.44
CA GLY A 276 13.94 -30.73 39.17
C GLY A 276 15.18 -30.96 38.29
N TYR A 277 15.63 -29.93 37.60
CA TYR A 277 16.68 -29.94 36.60
C TYR A 277 17.69 -28.86 36.93
N VAL A 278 18.98 -29.20 36.85
CA VAL A 278 20.10 -28.28 37.06
C VAL A 278 20.92 -28.22 35.78
N GLU A 279 21.20 -27.01 35.34
CA GLU A 279 22.09 -26.74 34.23
C GLU A 279 23.55 -26.84 34.67
N VAL A 280 24.29 -27.77 34.08
CA VAL A 280 25.72 -27.96 34.31
C VAL A 280 26.48 -27.44 33.10
N LYS A 281 27.30 -26.40 33.32
CA LYS A 281 28.22 -25.87 32.32
C LYS A 281 29.43 -26.77 32.20
N LYS A 282 29.75 -27.21 30.99
CA LYS A 282 30.87 -28.09 30.70
C LYS A 282 31.72 -27.56 29.54
N ASP A 283 33.00 -27.37 29.81
CA ASP A 283 33.98 -27.05 28.78
C ASP A 283 34.28 -28.30 27.93
N ILE A 284 34.20 -28.15 26.61
CA ILE A 284 34.39 -29.21 25.60
C ILE A 284 35.46 -28.72 24.63
N ILE A 285 36.58 -29.43 24.55
CA ILE A 285 37.70 -29.04 23.71
C ILE A 285 37.54 -29.70 22.34
N ALA A 286 37.41 -28.89 21.30
CA ALA A 286 37.52 -29.30 19.92
C ALA A 286 39.01 -29.42 19.53
N PRO A 287 39.46 -30.58 19.01
CA PRO A 287 40.88 -30.81 18.70
C PRO A 287 41.42 -29.90 17.59
N SER A 288 42.74 -29.65 17.62
CA SER A 288 43.43 -28.88 16.58
C SER A 288 43.53 -29.64 15.26
N VAL A 289 43.58 -28.90 14.15
CA VAL A 289 43.68 -29.47 12.79
C VAL A 289 44.80 -28.77 12.02
N LYS A 290 45.71 -29.56 11.43
CA LYS A 290 46.78 -29.06 10.56
C LYS A 290 46.36 -29.16 9.09
N ILE A 291 46.63 -28.10 8.32
CA ILE A 291 46.41 -27.98 6.88
C ILE A 291 47.75 -27.62 6.22
N GLN A 292 48.20 -28.46 5.29
CA GLN A 292 49.36 -28.18 4.44
C GLN A 292 48.91 -27.30 3.27
N VAL A 293 49.52 -26.13 3.13
CA VAL A 293 49.21 -25.18 2.05
C VAL A 293 50.39 -25.10 1.09
N ASP A 294 50.19 -25.59 -0.13
CA ASP A 294 51.19 -25.55 -1.18
C ASP A 294 51.13 -24.22 -1.95
N PRO A 295 52.27 -23.69 -2.42
CA PRO A 295 52.28 -22.51 -3.28
C PRO A 295 51.53 -22.78 -4.58
N LEU A 296 50.95 -21.73 -5.17
CA LEU A 296 50.56 -21.79 -6.57
C LEU A 296 51.84 -21.83 -7.44
N PRO A 297 51.80 -22.45 -8.63
CA PRO A 297 52.89 -22.41 -9.60
C PRO A 297 53.18 -20.96 -10.05
N GLN A 298 54.20 -20.77 -10.89
CA GLN A 298 54.63 -19.42 -11.33
C GLN A 298 53.44 -18.59 -11.85
N ARG A 299 53.09 -17.54 -11.09
CA ARG A 299 51.85 -16.76 -11.30
C ARG A 299 51.94 -15.94 -12.60
N PRO A 300 50.98 -16.07 -13.54
CA PRO A 300 50.90 -15.22 -14.72
C PRO A 300 50.67 -13.75 -14.34
N ALA A 301 51.15 -12.82 -15.16
CA ALA A 301 51.00 -11.38 -14.91
C ALA A 301 49.53 -10.92 -14.86
N ASN A 302 48.65 -11.55 -15.65
CA ASN A 302 47.21 -11.26 -15.71
C ASN A 302 46.37 -12.13 -14.76
N PHE A 303 46.99 -12.78 -13.77
CA PHE A 303 46.27 -13.62 -12.80
C PHE A 303 45.32 -12.78 -11.94
N SER A 304 44.03 -13.13 -11.96
CA SER A 304 42.97 -12.41 -11.23
C SER A 304 42.96 -12.69 -9.73
N GLY A 305 43.79 -13.61 -9.24
CA GLY A 305 43.70 -14.11 -7.86
C GLY A 305 42.66 -15.22 -7.67
N GLY A 306 41.92 -15.60 -8.73
CA GLY A 306 40.91 -16.65 -8.66
C GLY A 306 41.48 -18.05 -8.55
N VAL A 307 41.07 -18.79 -7.52
CA VAL A 307 41.41 -20.19 -7.27
C VAL A 307 40.11 -20.99 -7.11
N GLY A 308 39.84 -21.87 -8.06
CA GLY A 308 38.56 -22.60 -8.15
C GLY A 308 38.11 -22.80 -9.59
N LYS A 309 36.80 -22.83 -9.83
CA LYS A 309 36.21 -23.00 -11.16
C LYS A 309 35.30 -21.83 -11.47
N PHE A 310 35.65 -21.08 -12.53
CA PHE A 310 34.98 -19.85 -12.89
C PHE A 310 34.54 -19.83 -14.36
N ASN A 311 33.53 -19.00 -14.63
CA ASN A 311 33.12 -18.57 -15.95
C ASN A 311 33.07 -17.03 -15.97
N ILE A 312 33.13 -16.46 -17.17
CA ILE A 312 32.97 -15.02 -17.36
C ILE A 312 32.02 -14.78 -18.53
N THR A 313 31.08 -13.87 -18.33
CA THR A 313 30.21 -13.35 -19.38
C THR A 313 30.20 -11.83 -19.33
N ALA A 314 30.01 -11.18 -20.47
CA ALA A 314 29.78 -9.74 -20.51
C ALA A 314 28.56 -9.42 -21.36
N SER A 315 27.90 -8.30 -21.05
CA SER A 315 26.82 -7.73 -21.83
C SER A 315 26.92 -6.21 -21.84
N ILE A 316 26.59 -5.58 -22.96
CA ILE A 316 26.45 -4.14 -23.10
C ILE A 316 24.96 -3.77 -23.14
N ASP A 317 24.58 -2.68 -22.49
CA ASP A 317 23.19 -2.20 -22.41
C ASP A 317 22.69 -1.62 -23.74
N LYS A 318 23.55 -0.92 -24.48
CA LYS A 318 23.24 -0.28 -25.77
C LYS A 318 24.34 -0.56 -26.78
N LYS A 319 23.95 -0.83 -28.04
CA LYS A 319 24.87 -1.00 -29.17
C LYS A 319 24.99 0.25 -30.05
N GLU A 320 24.05 1.17 -29.88
CA GLU A 320 23.96 2.43 -30.61
C GLU A 320 23.64 3.53 -29.58
N VAL A 321 24.44 4.60 -29.53
CA VAL A 321 24.29 5.73 -28.60
C VAL A 321 24.73 7.04 -29.25
N LYS A 322 24.36 8.19 -28.71
CA LYS A 322 24.94 9.47 -29.13
C LYS A 322 26.19 9.82 -28.33
N ALA A 323 27.10 10.61 -28.90
CA ALA A 323 28.23 11.16 -28.15
C ALA A 323 27.74 11.97 -26.93
N GLY A 324 28.31 11.71 -25.76
CA GLY A 324 27.87 12.25 -24.45
C GLY A 324 26.89 11.35 -23.68
N GLU A 325 26.30 10.34 -24.31
CA GLU A 325 25.37 9.42 -23.66
C GLU A 325 26.11 8.23 -23.01
N PRO A 326 25.89 7.92 -21.72
CA PRO A 326 26.58 6.84 -21.05
C PRO A 326 26.15 5.45 -21.55
N ILE A 327 27.13 4.54 -21.61
CA ILE A 327 26.94 3.09 -21.78
C ILE A 327 27.39 2.32 -20.55
N THR A 328 26.72 1.20 -20.28
CA THR A 328 27.06 0.30 -19.18
C THR A 328 27.46 -1.08 -19.71
N ILE A 329 28.67 -1.51 -19.38
CA ILE A 329 29.13 -2.88 -19.63
C ILE A 329 29.06 -3.66 -18.34
N ARG A 330 28.18 -4.66 -18.31
CA ARG A 330 28.05 -5.61 -17.22
C ARG A 330 28.95 -6.80 -17.47
N VAL A 331 29.93 -7.02 -16.60
CA VAL A 331 30.77 -8.23 -16.57
C VAL A 331 30.35 -9.09 -15.38
N VAL A 332 29.99 -10.34 -15.64
CA VAL A 332 29.61 -11.32 -14.62
C VAL A 332 30.68 -12.39 -14.55
N VAL A 333 31.33 -12.49 -13.39
CA VAL A 333 32.24 -13.59 -13.06
C VAL A 333 31.48 -14.55 -12.15
N GLY A 334 31.11 -15.71 -12.67
CA GLY A 334 30.39 -16.74 -11.94
C GLY A 334 31.28 -17.94 -11.62
N GLY A 335 30.95 -18.71 -10.59
CA GLY A 335 31.71 -19.92 -10.30
C GLY A 335 31.63 -20.41 -8.86
N ILE A 336 32.59 -21.26 -8.51
CA ILE A 336 32.82 -21.79 -7.16
C ILE A 336 34.31 -21.63 -6.83
N GLY A 337 34.62 -21.02 -5.69
CA GLY A 337 36.00 -20.79 -5.25
C GLY A 337 36.11 -19.60 -4.30
N ASN A 338 37.19 -18.82 -4.43
CA ASN A 338 37.43 -17.59 -3.67
C ASN A 338 36.85 -16.33 -4.35
N LEU A 339 35.60 -16.38 -4.84
CA LEU A 339 34.94 -15.31 -5.62
C LEU A 339 35.07 -13.90 -5.00
N LYS A 340 35.01 -13.77 -3.67
CA LYS A 340 35.09 -12.48 -2.96
C LYS A 340 36.49 -11.88 -2.88
N LEU A 341 37.52 -12.66 -3.20
CA LEU A 341 38.94 -12.27 -3.15
C LEU A 341 39.53 -12.03 -4.55
N LEU A 342 38.67 -12.02 -5.58
CA LEU A 342 39.09 -11.77 -6.95
C LEU A 342 39.48 -10.30 -7.15
N LYS A 343 40.56 -10.08 -7.90
CA LYS A 343 40.84 -8.78 -8.51
C LYS A 343 39.75 -8.50 -9.55
N GLN A 344 39.27 -7.27 -9.54
CA GLN A 344 38.29 -6.79 -10.50
C GLN A 344 38.79 -6.98 -11.94
N PRO A 345 37.97 -7.52 -12.87
CA PRO A 345 38.33 -7.58 -14.29
C PRO A 345 38.61 -6.19 -14.86
N VAL A 346 39.58 -6.07 -15.75
CA VAL A 346 39.94 -4.79 -16.37
C VAL A 346 39.37 -4.73 -17.78
N ILE A 347 38.62 -3.67 -18.09
CA ILE A 347 38.14 -3.38 -19.45
C ILE A 347 39.01 -2.28 -20.06
N THR A 348 39.52 -2.52 -21.25
CA THR A 348 40.25 -1.51 -22.03
C THR A 348 39.27 -0.79 -22.95
N PHE A 349 38.91 0.44 -22.60
CA PHE A 349 38.11 1.29 -23.49
C PHE A 349 38.99 2.02 -24.51
N PRO A 350 38.46 2.35 -25.71
CA PRO A 350 39.12 3.25 -26.66
C PRO A 350 39.40 4.63 -26.04
N LYS A 351 40.35 5.39 -26.61
CA LYS A 351 40.82 6.68 -26.07
C LYS A 351 39.74 7.76 -25.93
N ASP A 352 38.65 7.66 -26.71
CA ASP A 352 37.56 8.63 -26.74
C ASP A 352 36.48 8.38 -25.66
N PHE A 353 36.76 7.55 -24.66
CA PHE A 353 35.81 7.22 -23.59
C PHE A 353 36.30 7.73 -22.23
N ASP A 354 35.41 8.40 -21.52
CA ASP A 354 35.57 8.61 -20.09
C ASP A 354 35.12 7.37 -19.34
N LYS A 355 35.98 6.87 -18.46
CA LYS A 355 35.77 5.64 -17.70
C LYS A 355 35.52 5.96 -16.24
N TYR A 356 34.59 5.23 -15.63
CA TYR A 356 34.26 5.34 -14.22
C TYR A 356 34.53 4.02 -13.50
N ASP A 357 34.60 4.10 -12.17
CA ASP A 357 34.75 2.91 -11.33
C ASP A 357 33.54 1.98 -11.46
N ALA A 358 33.79 0.68 -11.49
CA ALA A 358 32.73 -0.30 -11.65
C ALA A 358 31.90 -0.42 -10.38
N LYS A 359 30.57 -0.43 -10.53
CA LYS A 359 29.69 -0.81 -9.44
C LYS A 359 29.73 -2.32 -9.25
N VAL A 360 30.14 -2.77 -8.07
CA VAL A 360 30.25 -4.19 -7.72
C VAL A 360 28.98 -4.66 -7.01
N THR A 361 28.40 -5.78 -7.48
CA THR A 361 27.27 -6.45 -6.83
C THR A 361 27.63 -7.90 -6.53
N ASP A 362 27.56 -8.28 -5.25
CA ASP A 362 27.81 -9.63 -4.76
C ASP A 362 26.49 -10.44 -4.75
N LYS A 363 26.40 -11.45 -5.61
CA LYS A 363 25.31 -12.45 -5.62
C LYS A 363 25.85 -13.84 -5.31
N THR A 364 26.74 -13.93 -4.33
CA THR A 364 27.32 -15.19 -3.90
C THR A 364 26.64 -15.76 -2.66
N ARG A 365 26.66 -17.08 -2.54
CA ARG A 365 26.23 -17.86 -1.38
C ARG A 365 27.41 -18.68 -0.88
N LEU A 366 27.52 -18.80 0.44
CA LEU A 366 28.53 -19.67 1.03
C LEU A 366 28.01 -21.11 1.02
N THR A 367 28.81 -22.04 0.49
CA THR A 367 28.45 -23.46 0.41
C THR A 367 29.56 -24.35 0.97
N ALA A 368 29.28 -25.64 1.13
CA ALA A 368 30.25 -26.65 1.53
C ALA A 368 31.47 -26.78 0.58
N ASN A 369 31.34 -26.32 -0.68
CA ASN A 369 32.40 -26.39 -1.68
C ASN A 369 33.17 -25.07 -1.85
N GLY A 370 32.87 -24.06 -1.03
CA GLY A 370 33.41 -22.70 -1.15
C GLY A 370 32.32 -21.66 -1.39
N VAL A 371 32.71 -20.42 -1.68
CA VAL A 371 31.77 -19.40 -2.15
C VAL A 371 31.34 -19.76 -3.57
N GLU A 372 30.03 -19.88 -3.79
CA GLU A 372 29.40 -20.15 -5.08
C GLU A 372 28.52 -18.97 -5.48
N GLY A 373 28.49 -18.61 -6.76
CA GLY A 373 27.55 -17.63 -7.30
C GLY A 373 28.24 -16.66 -8.23
N ASN A 374 27.74 -15.43 -8.27
CA ASN A 374 28.15 -14.44 -9.27
C ASN A 374 28.65 -13.15 -8.61
N MET A 375 29.82 -12.69 -9.04
CA MET A 375 30.28 -11.33 -8.85
C MET A 375 29.95 -10.54 -10.12
N ILE A 376 29.18 -9.46 -9.98
CA ILE A 376 28.74 -8.62 -11.10
C ILE A 376 29.46 -7.28 -11.00
N TYR A 377 30.09 -6.85 -12.09
CA TYR A 377 30.81 -5.60 -12.22
C TYR A 377 30.16 -4.78 -13.34
N ASP A 378 29.50 -3.68 -12.99
CA ASP A 378 28.88 -2.76 -13.95
C ASP A 378 29.83 -1.59 -14.20
N PHE A 379 30.47 -1.56 -15.37
CA PHE A 379 31.40 -0.51 -15.81
C PHE A 379 30.63 0.56 -16.60
N LEU A 380 30.64 1.79 -16.12
CA LEU A 380 30.07 2.94 -16.82
C LEU A 380 31.16 3.62 -17.66
N ALA A 381 30.85 3.90 -18.92
CA ALA A 381 31.73 4.66 -19.81
C ALA A 381 30.94 5.63 -20.70
N VAL A 382 31.51 6.79 -21.00
CA VAL A 382 30.86 7.83 -21.81
C VAL A 382 31.71 8.11 -23.07
N PRO A 383 31.20 7.85 -24.28
CA PRO A 383 31.89 8.18 -25.52
C PRO A 383 31.81 9.68 -25.81
N ARG A 384 32.94 10.31 -26.16
CA ARG A 384 33.02 11.76 -26.42
C ARG A 384 32.84 12.14 -27.88
N ASN A 385 33.20 11.25 -28.80
CA ASN A 385 33.21 11.52 -30.24
C ASN A 385 32.33 10.52 -30.98
N GLN A 386 31.77 10.96 -32.11
CA GLN A 386 31.03 10.07 -33.02
C GLN A 386 31.98 9.07 -33.70
N GLY A 387 31.51 7.85 -33.94
CA GLY A 387 32.29 6.81 -34.62
C GLY A 387 31.87 5.39 -34.25
N ASN A 388 32.42 4.42 -34.99
CA ASN A 388 32.26 3.01 -34.68
C ASN A 388 33.43 2.52 -33.82
N TYR A 389 33.13 2.14 -32.59
CA TYR A 389 34.11 1.68 -31.60
C TYR A 389 34.01 0.18 -31.37
N THR A 390 35.15 -0.47 -31.21
CA THR A 390 35.22 -1.87 -30.78
C THR A 390 35.80 -1.94 -29.38
N ILE A 391 35.03 -2.51 -28.47
CA ILE A 391 35.42 -2.77 -27.09
C ILE A 391 35.96 -4.21 -27.05
N PRO A 392 37.25 -4.41 -26.71
CA PRO A 392 37.88 -5.71 -26.75
C PRO A 392 37.28 -6.67 -25.71
N ALA A 393 37.45 -7.96 -25.97
CA ALA A 393 37.07 -9.01 -25.03
C ALA A 393 37.79 -8.85 -23.68
N VAL A 394 37.06 -9.05 -22.59
CA VAL A 394 37.60 -9.04 -21.24
C VAL A 394 38.24 -10.39 -20.95
N GLU A 395 39.52 -10.39 -20.61
CA GLU A 395 40.25 -11.61 -20.24
C GLU A 395 40.18 -11.85 -18.73
N PHE A 396 40.03 -13.11 -18.33
CA PHE A 396 40.04 -13.53 -16.94
C PHE A 396 40.88 -14.80 -16.78
N THR A 397 42.01 -14.67 -16.10
CA THR A 397 42.95 -15.77 -15.83
C THR A 397 42.83 -16.22 -14.38
N TYR A 398 42.49 -17.49 -14.17
CA TYR A 398 42.32 -18.09 -12.85
C TYR A 398 43.06 -19.44 -12.75
N TYR A 399 43.27 -19.93 -11.53
CA TYR A 399 43.82 -21.26 -11.27
C TYR A 399 42.71 -22.28 -11.10
N ASP A 400 42.64 -23.24 -12.02
CA ASP A 400 41.67 -24.32 -11.95
C ASP A 400 42.22 -25.45 -11.07
N THR A 401 41.68 -25.57 -9.86
CA THR A 401 42.12 -26.57 -8.87
C THR A 401 41.83 -28.01 -9.30
N SER A 402 40.86 -28.23 -10.20
CA SER A 402 40.56 -29.57 -10.72
C SER A 402 41.53 -30.00 -11.82
N ALA A 403 41.98 -29.05 -12.64
CA ALA A 403 42.95 -29.29 -13.72
C ALA A 403 44.41 -29.01 -13.32
N ASN A 404 44.61 -28.53 -12.09
CA ASN A 404 45.90 -28.13 -11.50
C ASN A 404 46.74 -27.21 -12.42
N LYS A 405 46.07 -26.26 -13.09
CA LYS A 405 46.69 -25.36 -14.07
C LYS A 405 45.95 -24.03 -14.17
N TYR A 406 46.65 -22.99 -14.63
CA TYR A 406 46.03 -21.72 -15.00
C TYR A 406 45.18 -21.87 -16.27
N LYS A 407 44.01 -21.24 -16.27
CA LYS A 407 43.13 -21.11 -17.43
C LYS A 407 42.79 -19.65 -17.66
N THR A 408 42.84 -19.22 -18.91
CA THR A 408 42.39 -17.91 -19.35
C THR A 408 41.12 -18.08 -20.16
N ILE A 409 40.05 -17.44 -19.69
CA ILE A 409 38.75 -17.37 -20.39
C ILE A 409 38.50 -15.93 -20.83
N LYS A 410 37.79 -15.74 -21.93
CA LYS A 410 37.54 -14.42 -22.52
C LYS A 410 36.06 -14.24 -22.85
N THR A 411 35.56 -13.02 -22.75
CA THR A 411 34.23 -12.64 -23.25
C THR A 411 34.25 -12.44 -24.77
N GLN A 412 33.10 -12.11 -25.35
CA GLN A 412 33.06 -11.60 -26.72
C GLN A 412 33.38 -10.09 -26.74
N PRO A 413 34.01 -9.57 -27.81
CA PRO A 413 34.13 -8.13 -28.03
C PRO A 413 32.78 -7.52 -28.39
N PHE A 414 32.61 -6.22 -28.13
CA PHE A 414 31.39 -5.46 -28.48
C PHE A 414 31.70 -4.40 -29.52
N THR A 415 30.81 -4.25 -30.50
CA THR A 415 30.81 -3.14 -31.45
C THR A 415 29.76 -2.12 -31.02
N LEU A 416 30.17 -0.86 -30.86
CA LEU A 416 29.32 0.26 -30.47
C LEU A 416 29.33 1.32 -31.58
N ASN A 417 28.17 1.66 -32.13
CA ASN A 417 28.03 2.82 -33.01
C ASN A 417 27.69 4.06 -32.17
N VAL A 418 28.47 5.13 -32.34
CA VAL A 418 28.27 6.41 -31.65
C VAL A 418 27.89 7.47 -32.67
N ASP A 419 26.65 7.93 -32.62
CA ASP A 419 26.14 8.99 -33.49
C ASP A 419 26.52 10.38 -32.93
N LYS A 420 26.38 11.41 -33.78
CA LYS A 420 26.67 12.80 -33.40
C LYS A 420 25.83 13.24 -32.20
N GLY A 421 26.48 13.72 -31.14
CA GLY A 421 25.81 14.31 -29.99
C GLY A 421 25.16 15.65 -30.32
N ASP A 422 23.97 15.89 -29.79
CA ASP A 422 23.35 17.21 -29.76
C ASP A 422 24.12 18.02 -28.70
N GLY A 423 24.78 19.13 -29.07
CA GLY A 423 25.76 19.87 -28.27
C GLY A 423 25.25 20.55 -26.98
N THR A 424 24.37 19.88 -26.25
CA THR A 424 23.72 20.26 -25.00
C THR A 424 23.77 19.04 -24.08
N SER A 425 24.88 18.83 -23.39
CA SER A 425 24.99 17.68 -22.48
C SER A 425 25.85 18.01 -21.27
N ASP A 426 25.26 18.78 -20.35
CA ASP A 426 25.63 18.76 -18.92
C ASP A 426 24.40 18.61 -18.00
N ASN A 427 23.18 18.40 -18.51
CA ASN A 427 21.99 18.45 -17.67
C ASN A 427 20.82 17.53 -18.05
N GLU A 428 21.04 16.42 -18.77
CA GLU A 428 19.95 15.46 -19.02
C GLU A 428 20.41 14.01 -18.82
N THR A 429 20.60 13.64 -17.55
CA THR A 429 20.43 12.25 -17.08
C THR A 429 19.28 12.18 -16.10
N SER A 430 18.09 12.43 -16.61
CA SER A 430 16.84 12.04 -15.97
C SER A 430 15.88 11.67 -17.08
N ASP A 431 15.84 10.39 -17.44
CA ASP A 431 14.64 9.58 -17.25
C ASP A 431 14.87 8.15 -17.77
N PHE A 432 14.17 7.20 -17.16
CA PHE A 432 14.04 5.78 -17.53
C PHE A 432 15.23 4.82 -17.27
N SER A 433 15.36 4.38 -16.00
CA SER A 433 15.53 2.95 -15.59
C SER A 433 16.29 2.71 -14.26
N ASN A 434 16.65 3.76 -13.50
CA ASN A 434 17.53 3.60 -12.32
C ASN A 434 16.93 4.09 -10.99
N LYS A 435 15.60 3.99 -10.79
CA LYS A 435 14.93 4.51 -9.58
C LYS A 435 15.29 3.77 -8.27
N ASP A 436 15.83 2.55 -8.29
CA ASP A 436 15.99 1.75 -7.06
C ASP A 436 17.39 1.81 -6.40
N LYS A 437 18.26 2.74 -6.79
CA LYS A 437 19.67 2.78 -6.29
C LYS A 437 20.04 4.03 -5.48
N ASP A 438 19.18 5.05 -5.43
CA ASP A 438 19.39 6.28 -4.66
C ASP A 438 18.05 6.94 -4.29
N ILE A 439 18.06 7.91 -3.36
CA ILE A 439 16.89 8.72 -3.01
C ILE A 439 16.40 9.57 -4.20
N HIS A 440 15.10 9.82 -4.27
CA HIS A 440 14.49 10.77 -5.19
C HIS A 440 14.98 12.21 -4.92
N ALA A 441 15.05 13.01 -5.99
CA ALA A 441 15.58 14.37 -5.98
C ALA A 441 14.73 15.36 -5.13
N LEU A 442 15.23 16.58 -4.96
CA LEU A 442 14.53 17.65 -4.25
C LEU A 442 13.17 17.99 -4.90
N LYS A 443 12.20 18.35 -4.06
CA LYS A 443 10.98 19.01 -4.54
C LYS A 443 11.29 20.48 -4.75
N LEU A 444 11.37 20.93 -6.00
CA LEU A 444 11.68 22.32 -6.38
C LEU A 444 10.42 23.17 -6.44
N GLY A 445 10.57 24.50 -6.29
CA GLY A 445 9.47 25.46 -6.36
C GLY A 445 9.11 26.07 -5.00
N LYS A 446 8.05 26.90 -4.99
CA LYS A 446 7.60 27.61 -3.78
C LYS A 446 6.82 26.65 -2.87
N SER A 447 7.27 26.50 -1.63
CA SER A 447 6.55 25.77 -0.58
C SER A 447 5.58 26.69 0.15
N LYS A 448 4.40 26.18 0.52
CA LYS A 448 3.54 26.84 1.50
C LYS A 448 3.99 26.43 2.90
N LEU A 449 4.34 27.42 3.71
CA LEU A 449 4.64 27.26 5.12
C LEU A 449 3.36 27.58 5.90
N HIS A 450 3.07 26.76 6.90
CA HIS A 450 1.92 26.95 7.78
C HIS A 450 2.32 26.61 9.22
N ASP A 451 1.60 27.16 10.19
CA ASP A 451 1.74 26.69 11.56
C ASP A 451 1.16 25.27 11.66
N ILE A 452 1.70 24.45 12.56
CA ILE A 452 1.28 23.06 12.76
C ILE A 452 -0.23 22.95 13.01
N ASP A 453 -0.80 23.93 13.71
CA ASP A 453 -2.21 23.98 14.10
C ASP A 453 -3.10 24.74 13.12
N ASP A 454 -2.51 25.44 12.14
CA ASP A 454 -3.24 26.29 11.18
C ASP A 454 -3.58 25.51 9.89
N MET A 455 -4.49 24.55 10.03
CA MET A 455 -5.00 23.77 8.90
C MET A 455 -6.22 24.44 8.25
N PHE A 456 -6.35 24.34 6.93
CA PHE A 456 -7.54 24.84 6.25
C PHE A 456 -8.80 24.12 6.74
N TYR A 457 -8.74 22.80 6.92
CA TYR A 457 -9.86 22.01 7.43
C TYR A 457 -10.27 22.43 8.86
N GLY A 458 -11.49 22.93 9.01
CA GLY A 458 -12.03 23.43 10.28
C GLY A 458 -11.76 24.91 10.55
N SER A 459 -10.95 25.58 9.71
CA SER A 459 -10.74 27.03 9.76
C SER A 459 -12.04 27.82 9.46
N PHE A 460 -12.04 29.11 9.80
CA PHE A 460 -13.12 30.02 9.40
C PHE A 460 -13.31 30.05 7.86
N GLY A 461 -12.21 29.98 7.11
CA GLY A 461 -12.24 29.91 5.64
C GLY A 461 -12.95 28.65 5.11
N TYR A 462 -12.79 27.51 5.79
CA TYR A 462 -13.48 26.28 5.44
C TYR A 462 -14.99 26.37 5.66
N TRP A 463 -15.42 26.84 6.84
CA TRP A 463 -16.84 26.98 7.16
C TRP A 463 -17.54 27.99 6.26
N THR A 464 -16.91 29.12 5.96
CA THR A 464 -17.44 30.10 5.01
C THR A 464 -17.57 29.51 3.60
N SER A 465 -16.61 28.70 3.15
CA SER A 465 -16.66 28.00 1.85
C SER A 465 -17.81 26.97 1.75
N LEU A 466 -18.28 26.42 2.86
CA LEU A 466 -19.46 25.54 2.89
C LEU A 466 -20.78 26.33 2.94
N LEU A 467 -20.81 27.44 3.69
CA LEU A 467 -22.02 28.24 3.89
C LEU A 467 -22.41 29.05 2.66
N VAL A 468 -21.45 29.58 1.90
CA VAL A 468 -21.72 30.42 0.72
C VAL A 468 -22.50 29.67 -0.37
N PRO A 469 -22.08 28.47 -0.83
CA PRO A 469 -22.85 27.69 -1.81
C PRO A 469 -24.23 27.27 -1.29
N LEU A 470 -24.34 26.95 0.00
CA LEU A 470 -25.61 26.59 0.63
C LEU A 470 -26.60 27.75 0.60
N ALA A 471 -26.15 28.96 0.98
CA ALA A 471 -26.96 30.17 0.91
C ALA A 471 -27.37 30.49 -0.54
N ALA A 472 -26.43 30.37 -1.49
CA ALA A 472 -26.71 30.55 -2.92
C ALA A 472 -27.75 29.54 -3.44
N PHE A 473 -27.67 28.27 -3.01
CA PHE A 473 -28.66 27.24 -3.35
C PHE A 473 -30.07 27.61 -2.86
N PHE A 474 -30.22 28.05 -1.60
CA PHE A 474 -31.51 28.48 -1.08
C PHE A 474 -32.05 29.72 -1.81
N ALA A 475 -31.19 30.70 -2.12
CA ALA A 475 -31.59 31.87 -2.90
C ALA A 475 -32.08 31.47 -4.30
N LEU A 476 -31.36 30.58 -5.00
CA LEU A 476 -31.77 30.04 -6.30
C LEU A 476 -33.08 29.27 -6.21
N LEU A 477 -33.26 28.44 -5.18
CA LEU A 477 -34.50 27.69 -4.96
C LEU A 477 -35.69 28.65 -4.80
N ILE A 478 -35.54 29.73 -4.03
CA ILE A 478 -36.58 30.77 -3.89
C ILE A 478 -36.87 31.46 -5.23
N VAL A 479 -35.85 31.84 -6.00
CA VAL A 479 -36.01 32.49 -7.31
C VAL A 479 -36.70 31.57 -8.32
N PHE A 480 -36.26 30.31 -8.42
CA PHE A 480 -36.87 29.33 -9.32
C PHE A 480 -38.29 28.97 -8.90
N ARG A 481 -38.57 28.84 -7.60
CA ARG A 481 -39.93 28.62 -7.09
C ARG A 481 -40.84 29.81 -7.42
N ARG A 482 -40.36 31.05 -7.25
CA ARG A 482 -41.10 32.26 -7.66
C ARG A 482 -41.37 32.27 -9.16
N ARG A 483 -40.37 31.99 -10.00
CA ARG A 483 -40.55 31.91 -11.47
C ARG A 483 -41.51 30.80 -11.88
N ALA A 484 -41.46 29.63 -11.24
CA ALA A 484 -42.38 28.52 -11.51
C ALA A 484 -43.82 28.90 -11.17
N LEU A 485 -44.06 29.58 -10.04
CA LEU A 485 -45.37 30.11 -9.67
C LEU A 485 -45.84 31.21 -10.63
N GLU A 486 -44.96 32.13 -11.05
CA GLU A 486 -45.29 33.16 -12.03
C GLU A 486 -45.60 32.61 -13.43
N ASN A 487 -44.94 31.52 -13.84
CA ASN A 487 -45.20 30.84 -15.11
C ASN A 487 -46.43 29.92 -15.04
N ALA A 488 -46.84 29.49 -13.85
CA ALA A 488 -48.09 28.75 -13.62
C ALA A 488 -49.34 29.66 -13.74
N ASP A 489 -49.17 30.98 -13.69
CA ASP A 489 -50.24 31.94 -13.95
C ASP A 489 -50.52 32.05 -15.47
N LEU A 490 -51.25 31.05 -15.99
CA LEU A 490 -51.70 30.96 -17.38
C LEU A 490 -52.40 32.24 -17.87
N VAL A 491 -53.08 32.96 -16.96
CA VAL A 491 -53.79 34.21 -17.26
C VAL A 491 -52.82 35.32 -17.66
N LYS A 492 -51.71 35.46 -16.92
CA LYS A 492 -50.67 36.46 -17.20
C LYS A 492 -49.93 36.17 -18.51
N VAL A 493 -49.67 34.91 -18.81
CA VAL A 493 -49.04 34.49 -20.08
C VAL A 493 -49.96 34.75 -21.28
N ARG A 494 -51.28 34.48 -21.15
CA ARG A 494 -52.29 34.80 -22.17
C ARG A 494 -52.39 36.31 -22.43
N SER A 495 -52.47 37.12 -21.38
CA SER A 495 -52.53 38.59 -21.47
C SER A 495 -51.27 39.19 -22.12
N ASN A 496 -50.07 38.68 -21.80
CA ASN A 496 -48.83 39.13 -22.43
C ASN A 496 -48.73 38.76 -23.93
N LYS A 497 -49.41 37.70 -24.39
CA LYS A 497 -49.42 37.28 -25.80
C LYS A 497 -50.52 37.96 -26.62
N ALA A 498 -51.49 38.64 -26.00
CA ALA A 498 -52.65 39.25 -26.66
C ALA A 498 -52.26 40.20 -27.81
N ASN A 499 -51.32 41.13 -27.55
CA ASN A 499 -50.84 42.07 -28.57
C ASN A 499 -50.15 41.37 -29.76
N LYS A 500 -49.34 40.33 -29.49
CA LYS A 500 -48.68 39.55 -30.54
C LYS A 500 -49.67 38.80 -31.43
N ILE A 501 -50.79 38.33 -30.86
CA ILE A 501 -51.85 37.65 -31.61
C ILE A 501 -52.65 38.67 -32.41
N ALA A 502 -53.01 39.81 -31.81
CA ALA A 502 -53.75 40.89 -32.46
C ALA A 502 -52.98 41.47 -33.65
N THR A 503 -51.69 41.78 -33.49
CA THR A 503 -50.82 42.25 -34.58
C THR A 503 -50.68 41.24 -35.71
N LYS A 504 -50.63 39.93 -35.41
CA LYS A 504 -50.64 38.89 -36.44
C LYS A 504 -51.95 38.89 -37.24
N ARG A 505 -53.09 39.07 -36.58
CA ARG A 505 -54.41 39.17 -37.24
C ARG A 505 -54.55 40.46 -38.02
N LEU A 506 -54.12 41.60 -37.49
CA LEU A 506 -54.08 42.88 -38.21
C LEU A 506 -53.19 42.80 -39.46
N LYS A 507 -52.02 42.14 -39.41
CA LYS A 507 -51.23 41.88 -40.62
C LYS A 507 -52.01 41.09 -41.67
N LYS A 508 -52.80 40.11 -41.25
CA LYS A 508 -53.68 39.35 -42.16
C LYS A 508 -54.80 40.24 -42.72
N ALA A 509 -55.43 41.06 -41.89
CA ALA A 509 -56.42 42.04 -42.32
C ALA A 509 -55.83 43.01 -43.37
N HIS A 510 -54.63 43.55 -43.14
CA HIS A 510 -53.94 44.41 -44.11
C HIS A 510 -53.74 43.71 -45.47
N LEU A 511 -53.39 42.42 -45.50
CA LEU A 511 -53.29 41.66 -46.75
C LEU A 511 -54.65 41.48 -47.44
N LEU A 512 -55.74 41.29 -46.68
CA LEU A 512 -57.09 41.19 -47.22
C LEU A 512 -57.59 42.52 -47.78
N MET A 513 -57.22 43.64 -47.13
CA MET A 513 -57.47 45.00 -47.60
C MET A 513 -56.80 45.26 -48.95
N LEU A 514 -55.50 44.94 -49.07
CA LEU A 514 -54.78 45.04 -50.35
C LEU A 514 -55.37 44.14 -51.45
N GLY A 515 -55.97 43.02 -51.06
CA GLY A 515 -56.65 42.09 -51.95
C GLY A 515 -58.08 42.49 -52.32
N GLY A 516 -58.60 43.62 -51.83
CA GLY A 516 -59.97 44.08 -52.09
C GLY A 516 -61.07 43.21 -51.47
N LYS A 517 -60.74 42.34 -50.52
CA LYS A 517 -61.67 41.38 -49.91
C LYS A 517 -62.36 42.00 -48.68
N GLN A 518 -63.35 42.86 -48.93
CA GLN A 518 -63.99 43.68 -47.89
C GLN A 518 -64.57 42.88 -46.72
N GLU A 519 -65.40 41.87 -46.98
CA GLU A 519 -66.04 41.08 -45.91
C GLU A 519 -65.01 40.32 -45.06
N GLU A 520 -64.03 39.68 -45.70
CA GLU A 520 -62.97 38.95 -45.01
C GLU A 520 -62.08 39.90 -44.18
N PHE A 521 -61.86 41.12 -44.66
CA PHE A 521 -61.12 42.16 -43.96
C PHE A 521 -61.81 42.52 -42.64
N TYR A 522 -63.08 42.94 -42.68
CA TYR A 522 -63.81 43.39 -41.50
C TYR A 522 -63.98 42.26 -40.47
N ASP A 523 -64.22 41.01 -40.89
CA ASP A 523 -64.26 39.84 -39.99
C ASP A 523 -62.91 39.58 -39.31
N GLU A 524 -61.79 39.74 -40.02
CA GLU A 524 -60.47 39.55 -39.42
C GLU A 524 -60.07 40.69 -38.47
N VAL A 525 -60.44 41.95 -38.76
CA VAL A 525 -60.26 43.09 -37.84
C VAL A 525 -61.12 42.92 -36.59
N LEU A 526 -62.39 42.53 -36.75
CA LEU A 526 -63.31 42.26 -35.65
C LEU A 526 -62.77 41.14 -34.73
N ARG A 527 -62.27 40.04 -35.32
CA ARG A 527 -61.60 38.95 -34.56
C ARG A 527 -60.30 39.40 -33.89
N ALA A 528 -59.58 40.34 -34.47
CA ALA A 528 -58.37 40.91 -33.87
C ALA A 528 -58.72 41.73 -32.62
N LEU A 529 -59.74 42.60 -32.70
CA LEU A 529 -60.20 43.43 -31.60
C LEU A 529 -60.79 42.60 -30.46
N TRP A 530 -61.81 41.77 -30.72
CA TRP A 530 -62.43 40.90 -29.70
C TRP A 530 -61.43 39.92 -29.09
N GLY A 531 -60.57 39.32 -29.91
CA GLY A 531 -59.50 38.45 -29.44
C GLY A 531 -58.52 39.19 -28.53
N TYR A 532 -58.13 40.42 -28.90
CA TYR A 532 -57.23 41.24 -28.09
C TYR A 532 -57.80 41.48 -26.70
N VAL A 533 -59.01 42.04 -26.56
CA VAL A 533 -59.60 42.32 -25.23
C VAL A 533 -59.89 41.05 -24.45
N SER A 534 -60.38 39.98 -25.09
CA SER A 534 -60.61 38.69 -24.41
C SER A 534 -59.32 38.16 -23.78
N TYR A 535 -58.20 38.13 -24.52
CA TYR A 535 -56.92 37.66 -23.99
C TYR A 535 -56.27 38.67 -23.02
N LYS A 536 -56.36 39.98 -23.29
CA LYS A 536 -55.68 41.03 -22.51
C LYS A 536 -56.35 41.24 -21.16
N LEU A 537 -57.68 41.26 -21.14
CA LEU A 537 -58.53 41.50 -19.97
C LEU A 537 -59.01 40.19 -19.31
N ASN A 538 -58.66 39.03 -19.88
CA ASN A 538 -59.04 37.70 -19.42
C ASN A 538 -60.57 37.54 -19.27
N MET A 539 -61.31 37.98 -20.30
CA MET A 539 -62.77 37.92 -20.32
C MET A 539 -63.24 36.73 -21.17
N PRO A 540 -64.08 35.83 -20.62
CA PRO A 540 -64.76 34.80 -21.40
C PRO A 540 -65.61 35.42 -22.50
N ALA A 541 -65.78 34.69 -23.62
CA ALA A 541 -66.55 35.17 -24.77
C ALA A 541 -68.00 35.57 -24.42
N GLU A 542 -68.59 34.96 -23.39
CA GLU A 542 -69.94 35.27 -22.89
C GLU A 542 -70.06 36.67 -22.24
N LYS A 543 -68.94 37.25 -21.78
CA LYS A 543 -68.91 38.56 -21.10
C LYS A 543 -68.41 39.68 -22.00
N LEU A 544 -68.10 39.36 -23.25
CA LEU A 544 -67.61 40.29 -24.25
C LEU A 544 -68.79 41.12 -24.79
N SER A 545 -69.14 42.20 -24.07
CA SER A 545 -70.07 43.26 -24.50
C SER A 545 -69.37 44.63 -24.48
N ARG A 546 -69.94 45.63 -25.17
CA ARG A 546 -69.34 46.97 -25.29
C ARG A 546 -69.19 47.64 -23.92
N GLU A 547 -70.23 47.52 -23.09
CA GLU A 547 -70.29 48.08 -21.74
C GLU A 547 -69.25 47.42 -20.83
N ASN A 548 -69.09 46.10 -20.95
CA ASN A 548 -68.13 45.35 -20.15
C ASN A 548 -66.68 45.62 -20.60
N ILE A 549 -66.42 45.80 -21.90
CA ILE A 549 -65.11 46.19 -22.42
C ILE A 549 -64.74 47.58 -21.90
N GLN A 550 -65.64 48.55 -22.07
CA GLN A 550 -65.43 49.92 -21.62
C GLN A 550 -65.14 49.98 -20.12
N ALA A 551 -66.01 49.40 -19.29
CA ALA A 551 -65.82 49.37 -17.84
C ALA A 551 -64.49 48.71 -17.43
N MET A 552 -64.07 47.66 -18.14
CA MET A 552 -62.79 47.00 -17.86
C MET A 552 -61.58 47.81 -18.34
N LEU A 553 -61.65 48.50 -19.47
CA LEU A 553 -60.57 49.38 -19.95
C LEU A 553 -60.42 50.63 -19.06
N GLU A 554 -61.53 51.21 -18.61
CA GLU A 554 -61.53 52.32 -17.63
C GLU A 554 -60.89 51.89 -16.30
N LYS A 555 -61.23 50.69 -15.82
CA LYS A 555 -60.61 50.08 -14.63
C LYS A 555 -59.10 49.89 -14.78
N HIS A 556 -58.60 49.81 -16.00
CA HIS A 556 -57.18 49.74 -16.34
C HIS A 556 -56.54 51.11 -16.63
N CYS A 557 -57.24 52.21 -16.34
CA CYS A 557 -56.80 53.60 -16.55
C CYS A 557 -56.48 53.92 -18.02
N VAL A 558 -57.21 53.32 -18.96
CA VAL A 558 -57.16 53.72 -20.36
C VAL A 558 -57.96 55.01 -20.53
N GLU A 559 -57.40 56.00 -21.22
CA GLU A 559 -58.07 57.28 -21.48
C GLU A 559 -59.37 57.08 -22.27
N GLU A 560 -60.42 57.83 -21.92
CA GLU A 560 -61.75 57.74 -22.54
C GLU A 560 -61.70 57.87 -24.07
N ARG A 561 -60.86 58.78 -24.60
CA ARG A 561 -60.60 58.94 -26.04
C ARG A 561 -60.09 57.65 -26.71
N THR A 562 -59.30 56.85 -26.01
CA THR A 562 -58.76 55.59 -26.53
C THR A 562 -59.82 54.48 -26.51
N ILE A 563 -60.66 54.48 -25.47
CA ILE A 563 -61.79 53.55 -25.35
C ILE A 563 -62.80 53.83 -26.46
N GLU A 564 -63.14 55.10 -26.69
CA GLU A 564 -64.04 55.53 -27.76
C GLU A 564 -63.51 55.16 -29.15
N LYS A 565 -62.21 55.34 -29.41
CA LYS A 565 -61.58 54.87 -30.66
C LYS A 565 -61.72 53.35 -30.84
N PHE A 566 -61.54 52.59 -29.76
CA PHE A 566 -61.64 51.13 -29.80
C PHE A 566 -63.08 50.66 -30.06
N THR A 567 -64.06 51.23 -29.37
CA THR A 567 -65.47 50.90 -29.56
C THR A 567 -65.99 51.35 -30.92
N THR A 568 -65.60 52.54 -31.39
CA THR A 568 -65.93 53.01 -32.74
C THR A 568 -65.37 52.07 -33.81
N ALA A 569 -64.14 51.57 -33.64
CA ALA A 569 -63.58 50.60 -34.59
C ALA A 569 -64.33 49.26 -34.60
N LEU A 570 -64.86 48.81 -33.44
CA LEU A 570 -65.74 47.64 -33.36
C LEU A 570 -67.06 47.89 -34.09
N ASP A 571 -67.69 49.02 -33.80
CA ASP A 571 -68.99 49.41 -34.35
C ASP A 571 -68.93 49.58 -35.86
N GLU A 572 -67.85 50.18 -36.37
CA GLU A 572 -67.59 50.31 -37.80
C GLU A 572 -67.41 48.94 -38.48
N CYS A 573 -66.67 48.01 -37.85
CA CYS A 573 -66.50 46.65 -38.38
C CYS A 573 -67.82 45.87 -38.42
N GLU A 574 -68.69 46.06 -37.43
CA GLU A 574 -70.01 45.44 -37.40
C GLU A 574 -70.95 46.09 -38.42
N PHE A 575 -70.97 47.42 -38.51
CA PHE A 575 -71.80 48.17 -39.46
C PHE A 575 -71.47 47.82 -40.91
N GLU A 576 -70.19 47.88 -41.29
CA GLU A 576 -69.73 47.57 -42.66
C GLU A 576 -69.95 46.11 -43.04
N ARG A 577 -70.12 45.20 -42.06
CA ARG A 577 -70.50 43.80 -42.30
C ARG A 577 -71.98 43.65 -42.69
N TYR A 578 -72.85 44.58 -42.28
CA TYR A 578 -74.29 44.51 -42.54
C TYR A 578 -74.77 45.53 -43.59
N ALA A 579 -74.05 46.64 -43.79
CA ALA A 579 -74.36 47.70 -44.74
C ALA A 579 -73.06 48.25 -45.38
N PRO A 580 -72.46 47.53 -46.34
CA PRO A 580 -71.17 47.89 -46.92
C PRO A 580 -71.23 49.22 -47.70
N GLY A 581 -70.35 50.16 -47.37
CA GLY A 581 -70.19 51.47 -48.03
C GLY A 581 -69.08 51.50 -49.09
N ASP A 582 -68.44 52.67 -49.28
CA ASP A 582 -67.30 52.83 -50.20
C ASP A 582 -66.08 51.98 -49.73
N PRO A 583 -65.68 50.94 -50.49
CA PRO A 583 -64.75 49.92 -50.01
C PRO A 583 -63.36 50.44 -49.63
N ALA A 584 -62.81 51.43 -50.34
CA ALA A 584 -61.38 51.75 -50.23
C ALA A 584 -61.09 52.77 -49.11
N GLY A 585 -61.94 53.78 -48.94
CA GLY A 585 -61.76 54.81 -47.91
C GLY A 585 -62.07 54.30 -46.50
N ASN A 586 -63.10 53.45 -46.37
CA ASN A 586 -63.56 52.98 -45.07
C ASN A 586 -62.61 51.91 -44.49
N MET A 587 -62.11 50.97 -45.29
CA MET A 587 -61.21 49.91 -44.79
C MET A 587 -59.90 50.46 -44.20
N ASN A 588 -59.26 51.45 -44.86
CA ASN A 588 -58.01 52.01 -44.36
C ASN A 588 -58.21 52.77 -43.04
N ARG A 589 -59.30 53.55 -42.95
CA ARG A 589 -59.68 54.27 -41.73
C ARG A 589 -59.94 53.31 -40.56
N THR A 590 -60.69 52.24 -40.79
CA THR A 590 -60.98 51.23 -39.75
C THR A 590 -59.71 50.48 -39.32
N PHE A 591 -58.82 50.15 -40.28
CA PHE A 591 -57.55 49.50 -39.99
C PHE A 591 -56.64 50.34 -39.09
N GLU A 592 -56.42 51.61 -39.45
CA GLU A 592 -55.60 52.54 -38.68
C GLU A 592 -56.21 52.80 -37.29
N SER A 593 -57.54 52.96 -37.21
CA SER A 593 -58.25 53.14 -35.94
C SER A 593 -58.07 51.93 -35.01
N ALA A 594 -58.30 50.71 -35.53
CA ALA A 594 -58.16 49.47 -34.77
C ALA A 594 -56.71 49.24 -34.29
N MET A 595 -55.72 49.49 -35.15
CA MET A 595 -54.30 49.36 -34.81
C MET A 595 -53.86 50.37 -33.75
N THR A 596 -54.26 51.64 -33.92
CA THR A 596 -53.93 52.73 -32.99
C THR A 596 -54.58 52.48 -31.63
N ALA A 597 -55.85 52.08 -31.61
CA ALA A 597 -56.57 51.76 -30.37
C ALA A 597 -55.89 50.61 -29.59
N ILE A 598 -55.52 49.50 -30.26
CA ILE A 598 -54.79 48.40 -29.61
C ILE A 598 -53.44 48.87 -29.06
N MET A 599 -52.71 49.70 -29.80
CA MET A 599 -51.41 50.23 -29.38
C MET A 599 -51.53 51.17 -28.18
N ASP A 600 -52.50 52.08 -28.20
CA ASP A 600 -52.74 53.05 -27.12
C ASP A 600 -53.20 52.34 -25.84
N ILE A 601 -54.10 51.34 -25.95
CA ILE A 601 -54.49 50.47 -24.82
C ILE A 601 -53.28 49.73 -24.26
N GLU A 602 -52.43 49.17 -25.12
CA GLU A 602 -51.23 48.45 -24.70
C GLU A 602 -50.26 49.36 -23.94
N ASN A 603 -50.07 50.58 -24.42
CA ASN A 603 -49.21 51.58 -23.78
C ASN A 603 -49.78 52.00 -22.42
N ALA A 604 -51.07 52.28 -22.33
CA ALA A 604 -51.76 52.65 -21.09
C ALA A 604 -51.66 51.54 -20.03
N ILE A 605 -51.97 50.29 -20.40
CA ILE A 605 -51.91 49.12 -19.50
C ILE A 605 -50.46 48.83 -19.06
N ASN A 606 -49.47 49.02 -19.93
CA ASN A 606 -48.07 48.79 -19.59
C ASN A 606 -47.49 49.91 -18.70
N ALA A 607 -47.93 51.16 -18.87
CA ALA A 607 -47.52 52.29 -18.04
C ALA A 607 -47.94 52.11 -16.57
N THR A 608 -49.20 51.71 -16.32
CA THR A 608 -49.70 51.35 -14.97
C THR A 608 -48.92 50.18 -14.35
N ARG A 609 -48.51 49.20 -15.16
CA ARG A 609 -47.71 48.05 -14.72
C ARG A 609 -46.27 48.43 -14.33
N LYS A 610 -45.69 49.43 -15.01
CA LYS A 610 -44.31 49.92 -14.78
C LYS A 610 -44.22 50.73 -13.48
N GLN A 611 -45.26 51.49 -13.11
CA GLN A 611 -45.32 52.19 -11.82
C GLN A 611 -45.42 51.23 -10.62
N ARG A 612 -46.14 50.10 -10.76
CA ARG A 612 -46.24 49.05 -9.71
C ARG A 612 -44.94 48.27 -9.45
N LYS A 613 -43.98 48.29 -10.37
CA LYS A 613 -42.70 47.54 -10.26
C LYS A 613 -41.55 48.32 -9.61
N LYS A 614 -41.71 49.62 -9.32
CA LYS A 614 -40.66 50.44 -8.70
C LYS A 614 -40.34 50.10 -7.23
N SER A 615 -41.06 49.19 -6.58
CA SER A 615 -40.81 48.82 -5.16
C SER A 615 -39.97 47.56 -4.94
N ALA A 616 -39.29 47.02 -5.96
CA ALA A 616 -38.46 45.82 -5.77
C ALA A 616 -37.25 45.81 -6.70
N THR A 617 -36.20 46.57 -6.33
CA THR A 617 -34.89 46.45 -6.98
C THR A 617 -33.80 46.34 -5.92
N GLY A 618 -33.67 45.13 -5.35
CA GLY A 618 -32.52 44.73 -4.55
C GLY A 618 -31.52 43.99 -5.44
N TYR A 619 -30.73 44.73 -6.21
CA TYR A 619 -29.53 44.20 -6.87
C TYR A 619 -28.37 45.16 -6.59
N SER A 620 -27.83 45.11 -5.37
CA SER A 620 -26.57 45.80 -5.04
C SER A 620 -25.78 45.13 -3.91
N PHE A 621 -25.90 43.81 -3.73
CA PHE A 621 -25.15 43.09 -2.69
C PHE A 621 -24.07 42.13 -3.24
N VAL A 622 -24.06 41.86 -4.55
CA VAL A 622 -23.17 40.84 -5.14
C VAL A 622 -21.87 41.42 -5.72
N MET A 623 -21.74 42.75 -5.83
CA MET A 623 -20.58 43.39 -6.49
C MET A 623 -19.55 44.01 -5.52
N MET A 624 -19.77 43.92 -4.20
CA MET A 624 -18.91 44.57 -3.19
C MET A 624 -17.93 43.61 -2.47
N ILE A 625 -17.94 42.31 -2.80
CA ILE A 625 -17.06 41.29 -2.20
C ILE A 625 -15.84 40.96 -3.08
N MET A 626 -15.70 41.58 -4.26
CA MET A 626 -14.69 41.20 -5.26
C MET A 626 -13.47 42.16 -5.36
N VAL A 627 -13.21 43.02 -4.37
CA VAL A 627 -12.14 44.06 -4.46
C VAL A 627 -11.16 44.08 -3.26
N MET A 628 -11.13 43.05 -2.41
CA MET A 628 -10.14 42.99 -1.33
C MET A 628 -9.37 41.68 -1.38
N LEU A 629 -8.28 41.64 -2.16
CA LEU A 629 -7.12 40.77 -1.95
C LEU A 629 -6.07 41.08 -3.00
N GLY A 630 -4.93 41.63 -2.58
CA GLY A 630 -3.72 41.61 -3.39
C GLY A 630 -2.76 42.77 -3.15
N CYS A 631 -1.93 42.65 -2.12
CA CYS A 631 -0.47 42.76 -2.22
C CYS A 631 0.13 42.83 -0.81
N SER A 632 0.76 41.75 -0.38
CA SER A 632 1.77 41.79 0.67
C SER A 632 3.08 41.37 0.04
N VAL A 633 3.99 42.34 -0.09
CA VAL A 633 5.39 42.10 -0.43
C VAL A 633 6.10 41.76 0.88
N SER A 634 6.68 40.55 0.98
CA SER A 634 7.59 40.22 2.09
C SER A 634 9.03 40.32 1.63
N ALA A 635 9.82 41.04 2.43
CA ALA A 635 11.24 41.27 2.28
C ALA A 635 12.11 40.04 2.61
N GLY A 636 13.25 39.92 1.93
CA GLY A 636 14.56 39.54 2.48
C GLY A 636 14.79 38.23 3.28
N ALA A 637 13.80 37.35 3.43
CA ALA A 637 13.97 36.08 4.15
C ALA A 637 14.76 35.04 3.32
N VAL A 638 15.54 34.18 3.98
CA VAL A 638 16.11 32.97 3.36
C VAL A 638 14.95 32.15 2.78
N THR A 639 14.91 32.06 1.45
CA THR A 639 13.83 31.34 0.77
C THR A 639 14.20 29.87 0.60
N LYS A 640 13.19 28.99 0.52
CA LYS A 640 13.40 27.59 0.11
C LYS A 640 14.23 27.46 -1.16
N ASN A 641 14.06 28.39 -2.11
CA ASN A 641 14.84 28.39 -3.35
C ASN A 641 16.34 28.64 -3.12
N ASN A 642 16.71 29.46 -2.12
CA ASN A 642 18.11 29.67 -1.74
C ASN A 642 18.70 28.37 -1.17
N ALA A 643 17.98 27.71 -0.25
CA ALA A 643 18.39 26.43 0.33
C ALA A 643 18.50 25.31 -0.73
N ASP A 644 17.52 25.22 -1.64
CA ASP A 644 17.52 24.29 -2.78
C ASP A 644 18.75 24.54 -3.68
N THR A 645 19.11 25.81 -3.91
CA THR A 645 20.29 26.21 -4.70
C THR A 645 21.59 25.77 -4.02
N GLU A 646 21.73 25.95 -2.71
CA GLU A 646 22.91 25.49 -1.97
C GLU A 646 23.03 23.97 -1.97
N TYR A 647 21.92 23.24 -1.86
CA TYR A 647 21.92 21.78 -2.03
C TYR A 647 22.39 21.38 -3.43
N GLN A 648 21.89 22.02 -4.48
CA GLN A 648 22.26 21.72 -5.87
C GLN A 648 23.75 22.00 -6.16
N LYS A 649 24.35 22.97 -5.47
CA LYS A 649 25.80 23.23 -5.51
C LYS A 649 26.65 22.20 -4.75
N GLY A 650 26.02 21.25 -4.05
CA GLY A 650 26.70 20.29 -3.17
C GLY A 650 27.02 20.82 -1.77
N ASN A 651 26.58 22.03 -1.42
CA ASN A 651 26.81 22.67 -0.12
C ASN A 651 25.77 22.20 0.91
N TYR A 652 25.70 20.89 1.16
CA TYR A 652 24.64 20.28 1.98
C TYR A 652 24.56 20.82 3.41
N GLN A 653 25.70 21.18 4.03
CA GLN A 653 25.72 21.76 5.37
C GLN A 653 25.07 23.15 5.43
N GLN A 654 25.23 23.95 4.37
CA GLN A 654 24.54 25.24 4.29
C GLN A 654 23.05 25.04 4.02
N ALA A 655 22.71 24.14 3.11
CA ALA A 655 21.31 23.80 2.83
C ALA A 655 20.56 23.31 4.09
N ILE A 656 21.19 22.48 4.93
CA ILE A 656 20.63 22.04 6.22
C ILE A 656 20.30 23.25 7.11
N ARG A 657 21.26 24.18 7.28
CA ARG A 657 21.05 25.39 8.10
C ARG A 657 19.90 26.24 7.56
N ASP A 658 19.87 26.46 6.25
CA ASP A 658 18.84 27.27 5.60
C ASP A 658 17.44 26.63 5.74
N TYR A 659 17.32 25.30 5.56
CA TYR A 659 16.05 24.61 5.77
C TYR A 659 15.61 24.60 7.24
N GLU A 660 16.53 24.41 8.19
CA GLU A 660 16.22 24.50 9.62
C GLU A 660 15.79 25.91 10.02
N GLU A 661 16.45 26.94 9.49
CA GLU A 661 16.04 28.34 9.68
C GLU A 661 14.63 28.57 9.15
N ILE A 662 14.31 28.02 7.97
CA ILE A 662 12.97 28.14 7.40
C ILE A 662 11.91 27.52 8.33
N LEU A 663 12.16 26.30 8.79
CA LEU A 663 11.23 25.56 9.65
C LEU A 663 11.05 26.21 11.02
N ASN A 664 12.12 26.77 11.59
CA ASN A 664 12.11 27.40 12.90
C ASN A 664 11.46 28.79 12.88
N ASN A 665 11.62 29.57 11.81
CA ASN A 665 11.20 30.97 11.75
C ASN A 665 9.89 31.21 11.01
N TYR A 666 9.51 30.35 10.06
CA TYR A 666 8.36 30.60 9.17
C TYR A 666 7.30 29.50 9.19
N GLY A 667 7.50 28.42 9.94
CA GLY A 667 6.52 27.33 10.11
C GLY A 667 6.90 26.05 9.38
N VAL A 668 6.01 25.06 9.42
CA VAL A 668 6.28 23.72 8.88
C VAL A 668 5.86 23.57 7.43
N SER A 669 6.54 22.68 6.71
CA SER A 669 6.17 22.30 5.35
C SER A 669 6.68 20.91 5.01
N ALA A 670 5.82 20.08 4.39
CA ALA A 670 6.20 18.74 3.96
C ALA A 670 7.39 18.75 2.99
N GLU A 671 7.40 19.69 2.04
CA GLU A 671 8.48 19.83 1.06
C GLU A 671 9.81 20.24 1.69
N VAL A 672 9.76 21.15 2.69
CA VAL A 672 10.98 21.62 3.38
C VAL A 672 11.54 20.51 4.26
N TYR A 673 10.70 19.78 5.01
CA TYR A 673 11.15 18.60 5.75
C TYR A 673 11.71 17.51 4.83
N TYR A 674 11.08 17.26 3.69
CA TYR A 674 11.57 16.30 2.71
C TYR A 674 12.94 16.71 2.15
N ASN A 675 13.11 17.97 1.74
CA ASN A 675 14.38 18.48 1.22
C ASN A 675 15.48 18.51 2.31
N LEU A 676 15.13 18.84 3.56
CA LEU A 676 16.02 18.73 4.71
C LEU A 676 16.44 17.29 4.97
N GLY A 677 15.51 16.33 4.85
CA GLY A 677 15.80 14.90 4.90
C GLY A 677 16.80 14.47 3.82
N ASN A 678 16.63 14.96 2.58
CA ASN A 678 17.57 14.75 1.49
C ASN A 678 18.96 15.32 1.82
N ALA A 679 19.05 16.50 2.44
CA ALA A 679 20.32 17.12 2.82
C ALA A 679 21.04 16.34 3.94
N TYR A 680 20.30 15.88 4.94
CA TYR A 680 20.82 14.98 5.98
C TYR A 680 21.27 13.64 5.41
N TYR A 681 20.54 13.10 4.43
CA TYR A 681 20.94 11.87 3.75
C TYR A 681 22.26 12.02 2.99
N ARG A 682 22.45 13.13 2.25
CA ARG A 682 23.70 13.41 1.52
C ARG A 682 24.90 13.67 2.42
N THR A 683 24.68 14.00 3.69
CA THR A 683 25.72 14.15 4.72
C THR A 683 25.90 12.90 5.58
N ASP A 684 25.31 11.77 5.16
CA ASP A 684 25.36 10.46 5.83
C ASP A 684 24.73 10.42 7.24
N ASN A 685 23.93 11.44 7.59
CA ASN A 685 23.15 11.45 8.82
C ASN A 685 21.78 10.81 8.59
N ILE A 686 21.77 9.47 8.51
CA ILE A 686 20.57 8.68 8.22
C ILE A 686 19.49 8.86 9.29
N THR A 687 19.86 9.00 10.56
CA THR A 687 18.93 9.21 11.68
C THR A 687 18.10 10.48 11.50
N LYS A 688 18.76 11.62 11.24
CA LYS A 688 18.06 12.88 10.97
C LYS A 688 17.34 12.88 9.63
N ALA A 689 17.83 12.14 8.63
CA ALA A 689 17.12 11.98 7.37
C ALA A 689 15.77 11.27 7.60
N VAL A 690 15.77 10.12 8.29
CA VAL A 690 14.55 9.37 8.65
C VAL A 690 13.60 10.28 9.43
N LEU A 691 14.07 10.95 10.48
CA LEU A 691 13.25 11.87 11.28
C LEU A 691 12.53 12.92 10.43
N ASN A 692 13.24 13.60 9.53
CA ASN A 692 12.63 14.64 8.71
C ASN A 692 11.72 14.06 7.62
N TYR A 693 12.03 12.88 7.07
CA TYR A 693 11.10 12.19 6.17
C TYR A 693 9.82 11.74 6.89
N GLU A 694 9.88 11.34 8.16
CA GLU A 694 8.68 11.04 8.95
C GLU A 694 7.82 12.28 9.18
N ARG A 695 8.44 13.42 9.51
CA ARG A 695 7.75 14.71 9.63
C ARG A 695 7.08 15.11 8.32
N ALA A 696 7.79 14.94 7.20
CA ALA A 696 7.25 15.17 5.87
C ALA A 696 6.07 14.23 5.56
N HIS A 697 6.20 12.94 5.89
CA HIS A 697 5.17 11.92 5.65
C HIS A 697 3.93 12.15 6.50
N LEU A 698 4.09 12.66 7.73
CA LEU A 698 2.96 13.02 8.59
C LEU A 698 2.12 14.14 7.96
N LEU A 699 2.77 15.14 7.33
CA LEU A 699 2.10 16.26 6.67
C LEU A 699 1.53 15.88 5.29
N SER A 700 2.18 14.97 4.56
CA SER A 700 1.78 14.53 3.23
C SER A 700 1.95 13.02 3.04
N PRO A 701 1.06 12.19 3.63
CA PRO A 701 1.25 10.74 3.66
C PRO A 701 0.99 10.04 2.32
N GLY A 702 0.31 10.71 1.39
CA GLY A 702 0.07 10.21 0.03
C GLY A 702 1.19 10.54 -0.96
N ASP A 703 2.26 11.22 -0.53
CA ASP A 703 3.37 11.59 -1.41
C ASP A 703 4.30 10.39 -1.64
N GLU A 704 4.39 9.97 -2.89
CA GLU A 704 5.20 8.82 -3.31
C GLU A 704 6.70 9.05 -3.09
N ASP A 705 7.21 10.26 -3.33
CA ASP A 705 8.64 10.56 -3.16
C ASP A 705 9.04 10.52 -1.69
N ILE A 706 8.20 11.10 -0.82
CA ILE A 706 8.43 11.06 0.63
C ILE A 706 8.43 9.61 1.12
N SER A 707 7.43 8.83 0.69
CA SER A 707 7.30 7.42 1.09
C SER A 707 8.47 6.58 0.61
N PHE A 708 8.92 6.78 -0.64
CA PHE A 708 10.07 6.11 -1.21
C PHE A 708 11.36 6.46 -0.46
N ASN A 709 11.67 7.74 -0.27
CA ASN A 709 12.89 8.18 0.41
C ASN A 709 12.91 7.74 1.88
N LEU A 710 11.77 7.79 2.58
CA LEU A 710 11.64 7.28 3.94
C LEU A 710 11.96 5.78 4.01
N GLN A 711 11.38 4.97 3.13
CA GLN A 711 11.66 3.53 3.08
C GLN A 711 13.12 3.25 2.72
N PHE A 712 13.68 4.02 1.78
CA PHE A 712 15.07 3.89 1.37
C PHE A 712 16.03 4.23 2.51
N ALA A 713 15.77 5.32 3.27
CA ALA A 713 16.56 5.69 4.44
C ALA A 713 16.44 4.64 5.57
N ARG A 714 15.23 4.14 5.86
CA ARG A 714 15.00 3.03 6.81
C ARG A 714 15.67 1.73 6.35
N SER A 715 15.87 1.51 5.05
CA SER A 715 16.63 0.36 4.55
C SER A 715 18.12 0.42 4.94
N LYS A 716 18.63 1.59 5.34
CA LYS A 716 20.01 1.80 5.82
C LYS A 716 20.16 1.80 7.35
N THR A 717 19.08 1.81 8.13
CA THR A 717 19.15 1.73 9.60
C THR A 717 19.50 0.30 10.06
N ILE A 718 20.03 0.16 11.28
CA ILE A 718 20.43 -1.14 11.84
C ILE A 718 19.22 -2.05 12.09
N ASP A 719 18.17 -1.51 12.72
CA ASP A 719 17.01 -2.31 13.08
C ASP A 719 16.08 -2.53 11.88
N LYS A 720 15.80 -3.80 11.57
CA LYS A 720 14.81 -4.21 10.58
C LYS A 720 13.54 -4.70 11.26
N ILE A 721 12.70 -3.75 11.67
CA ILE A 721 11.42 -4.03 12.33
C ILE A 721 10.35 -4.27 11.27
N THR A 722 9.83 -5.49 11.22
CA THR A 722 8.65 -5.82 10.42
C THR A 722 7.38 -5.53 11.22
N PRO A 723 6.48 -4.65 10.74
CA PRO A 723 5.27 -4.34 11.48
C PRO A 723 4.35 -5.56 11.65
N GLU A 724 3.54 -5.57 12.71
CA GLU A 724 2.52 -6.61 12.91
C GLU A 724 1.57 -6.70 11.70
N SER A 725 1.14 -7.92 11.37
CA SER A 725 0.20 -8.12 10.27
C SER A 725 -1.17 -7.56 10.64
N GLU A 726 -1.56 -6.46 10.00
CA GLU A 726 -2.93 -5.94 10.09
C GLU A 726 -3.87 -6.73 9.17
N MET A 727 -5.16 -6.76 9.52
CA MET A 727 -6.20 -7.29 8.63
C MET A 727 -6.25 -6.44 7.34
N PHE A 728 -6.38 -7.08 6.17
CA PHE A 728 -6.27 -6.40 4.88
C PHE A 728 -7.19 -5.17 4.72
N PHE A 729 -8.40 -5.19 5.30
CA PHE A 729 -9.34 -4.08 5.21
C PHE A 729 -8.91 -2.85 6.03
N VAL A 730 -8.15 -3.05 7.11
CA VAL A 730 -7.57 -1.95 7.91
C VAL A 730 -6.50 -1.25 7.10
N THR A 731 -5.63 -2.01 6.43
CA THR A 731 -4.60 -1.47 5.55
C THR A 731 -5.20 -0.71 4.37
N TRP A 732 -6.26 -1.24 3.75
CA TRP A 732 -6.99 -0.54 2.68
C TRP A 732 -7.67 0.73 3.16
N TRP A 733 -8.29 0.72 4.34
CA TRP A 733 -8.90 1.91 4.91
C TRP A 733 -7.87 3.00 5.19
N LYS A 734 -6.74 2.64 5.81
CA LYS A 734 -5.62 3.57 6.04
C LYS A 734 -5.06 4.11 4.74
N ALA A 735 -4.90 3.27 3.71
CA ALA A 735 -4.45 3.71 2.39
C ALA A 735 -5.41 4.71 1.76
N LEU A 736 -6.73 4.51 1.89
CA LEU A 736 -7.73 5.47 1.42
C LEU A 736 -7.66 6.79 2.19
N VAL A 737 -7.61 6.75 3.53
CA VAL A 737 -7.50 7.96 4.37
C VAL A 737 -6.23 8.75 4.03
N ASN A 738 -5.11 8.04 3.84
CA ASN A 738 -3.80 8.62 3.58
C ASN A 738 -3.51 8.90 2.10
N PHE A 739 -4.49 8.68 1.21
CA PHE A 739 -4.31 8.88 -0.23
C PHE A 739 -3.93 10.33 -0.58
N THR A 740 -4.41 11.29 0.19
CA THR A 740 -4.07 12.72 0.03
C THR A 740 -4.03 13.42 1.39
N SER A 741 -3.59 14.67 1.42
CA SER A 741 -3.54 15.50 2.63
C SER A 741 -4.92 15.97 3.12
N VAL A 742 -4.96 16.45 4.37
CA VAL A 742 -6.17 16.91 5.06
C VAL A 742 -6.87 18.02 4.27
N ASP A 743 -6.10 18.98 3.77
CA ASP A 743 -6.63 20.12 3.03
C ASP A 743 -7.16 19.74 1.65
N CYS A 744 -6.56 18.72 1.02
CA CYS A 744 -7.06 18.18 -0.24
C CYS A 744 -8.37 17.42 -0.04
N TRP A 745 -8.51 16.65 1.06
CA TRP A 745 -9.79 16.10 1.46
C TRP A 745 -10.81 17.22 1.76
N ALA A 746 -10.44 18.28 2.47
CA ALA A 746 -11.35 19.40 2.71
C ALA A 746 -11.88 20.04 1.41
N LYS A 747 -10.99 20.30 0.44
CA LYS A 747 -11.36 20.83 -0.89
C LYS A 747 -12.24 19.87 -1.68
N THR A 748 -11.95 18.57 -1.65
CA THR A 748 -12.75 17.53 -2.28
C THR A 748 -14.17 17.54 -1.72
N GLY A 749 -14.31 17.68 -0.40
CA GLY A 749 -15.60 17.87 0.28
C GLY A 749 -16.36 19.09 -0.24
N ILE A 750 -15.70 20.26 -0.31
CA ILE A 750 -16.32 21.49 -0.83
C ILE A 750 -16.82 21.31 -2.28
N ILE A 751 -16.00 20.73 -3.15
CA ILE A 751 -16.40 20.48 -4.55
C ILE A 751 -17.59 19.50 -4.60
N ALA A 752 -17.53 18.43 -3.80
CA ALA A 752 -18.59 17.43 -3.75
C ALA A 752 -19.93 18.03 -3.27
N ILE A 753 -19.94 18.88 -2.24
CA ILE A 753 -21.19 19.51 -1.79
C ILE A 753 -21.74 20.50 -2.81
N ILE A 754 -20.89 21.29 -3.49
CA ILE A 754 -21.32 22.17 -4.58
C ILE A 754 -21.98 21.35 -5.69
N MET A 755 -21.34 20.26 -6.12
CA MET A 755 -21.88 19.37 -7.14
C MET A 755 -23.19 18.72 -6.71
N ALA A 756 -23.29 18.28 -5.45
CA ALA A 756 -24.54 17.75 -4.90
C ALA A 756 -25.68 18.78 -4.96
N LEU A 757 -25.43 20.03 -4.54
CA LEU A 757 -26.43 21.11 -4.58
C LEU A 757 -26.89 21.42 -6.01
N VAL A 758 -25.97 21.46 -6.98
CA VAL A 758 -26.30 21.64 -8.39
C VAL A 758 -27.16 20.48 -8.90
N LEU A 759 -26.80 19.24 -8.59
CA LEU A 759 -27.55 18.05 -9.02
C LEU A 759 -28.94 17.97 -8.37
N VAL A 760 -29.11 18.48 -7.14
CA VAL A 760 -30.43 18.66 -6.53
C VAL A 760 -31.27 19.68 -7.31
N LEU A 761 -30.69 20.81 -7.75
CA LEU A 761 -31.41 21.74 -8.62
C LEU A 761 -31.82 21.09 -9.94
N VAL A 762 -30.95 20.27 -10.55
CA VAL A 762 -31.26 19.50 -11.76
C VAL A 762 -32.38 18.48 -11.51
N TYR A 763 -32.39 17.82 -10.36
CA TYR A 763 -33.47 16.91 -9.95
C TYR A 763 -34.82 17.63 -9.81
N LEU A 764 -34.82 18.82 -9.20
CA LEU A 764 -36.04 19.60 -8.94
C LEU A 764 -36.58 20.28 -10.21
N PHE A 765 -35.72 20.81 -11.07
CA PHE A 765 -36.11 21.68 -12.19
C PHE A 765 -35.81 21.10 -13.58
N GLY A 766 -35.25 19.89 -13.68
CA GLY A 766 -34.96 19.25 -14.95
C GLY A 766 -36.22 18.98 -15.79
N SER A 767 -36.20 19.40 -17.05
CA SER A 767 -37.32 19.24 -18.00
C SER A 767 -37.55 17.78 -18.42
N HIS A 768 -36.51 16.95 -18.38
CA HIS A 768 -36.55 15.55 -18.81
C HIS A 768 -36.35 14.60 -17.63
N ILE A 769 -37.08 13.48 -17.64
CA ILE A 769 -37.01 12.46 -16.58
C ILE A 769 -35.60 11.89 -16.38
N VAL A 770 -34.83 11.77 -17.47
CA VAL A 770 -33.44 11.29 -17.42
C VAL A 770 -32.57 12.27 -16.63
N LEU A 771 -32.70 13.57 -16.89
CA LEU A 771 -31.96 14.62 -16.18
C LEU A 771 -32.29 14.59 -14.68
N ARG A 772 -33.56 14.38 -14.34
CA ARG A 772 -33.99 14.27 -12.93
C ARG A 772 -33.39 13.05 -12.24
N LYS A 773 -33.36 11.89 -12.91
CA LYS A 773 -32.71 10.68 -12.38
C LYS A 773 -31.19 10.89 -12.17
N ILE A 774 -30.52 11.52 -13.13
CA ILE A 774 -29.09 11.89 -13.00
C ILE A 774 -28.90 12.81 -11.79
N GLY A 775 -29.74 13.83 -11.64
CA GLY A 775 -29.72 14.73 -10.48
C GLY A 775 -29.90 14.00 -9.14
N PHE A 776 -30.85 13.07 -9.06
CA PHE A 776 -31.14 12.33 -7.83
C PHE A 776 -29.99 11.38 -7.42
N PHE A 777 -29.60 10.46 -8.32
CA PHE A 777 -28.56 9.48 -8.00
C PHE A 777 -27.17 10.12 -7.90
N GLY A 778 -26.87 11.10 -8.77
CA GLY A 778 -25.65 11.88 -8.69
C GLY A 778 -25.58 12.71 -7.41
N GLY A 779 -26.69 13.32 -6.99
CA GLY A 779 -26.76 14.05 -5.72
C GLY A 779 -26.42 13.17 -4.51
N ILE A 780 -27.03 11.98 -4.42
CA ILE A 780 -26.73 11.00 -3.35
C ILE A 780 -25.24 10.60 -3.36
N PHE A 781 -24.70 10.31 -4.54
CA PHE A 781 -23.29 9.94 -4.69
C PHE A 781 -22.36 11.05 -4.17
N PHE A 782 -22.56 12.30 -4.59
CA PHE A 782 -21.71 13.41 -4.15
C PHE A 782 -21.90 13.77 -2.67
N VAL A 783 -23.08 13.54 -2.08
CA VAL A 783 -23.26 13.63 -0.62
C VAL A 783 -22.43 12.57 0.10
N ALA A 784 -22.41 11.33 -0.39
CA ALA A 784 -21.57 10.28 0.20
C ALA A 784 -20.07 10.63 0.10
N VAL A 785 -19.63 11.15 -1.05
CA VAL A 785 -18.24 11.65 -1.22
C VAL A 785 -17.95 12.78 -0.23
N PHE A 786 -18.85 13.74 -0.06
CA PHE A 786 -18.68 14.83 0.92
C PHE A 786 -18.52 14.30 2.36
N LEU A 787 -19.33 13.34 2.77
CA LEU A 787 -19.27 12.75 4.12
C LEU A 787 -17.98 11.97 4.35
N LEU A 788 -17.61 11.10 3.40
CA LEU A 788 -16.36 10.32 3.47
C LEU A 788 -15.14 11.23 3.49
N SER A 789 -15.13 12.24 2.62
CA SER A 789 -14.06 13.23 2.53
C SER A 789 -13.85 14.00 3.85
N ASN A 790 -14.93 14.39 4.53
CA ASN A 790 -14.84 15.02 5.86
C ASN A 790 -14.37 14.03 6.93
N LEU A 791 -14.84 12.78 6.88
CA LEU A 791 -14.39 11.74 7.80
C LEU A 791 -12.88 11.48 7.67
N PHE A 792 -12.38 11.39 6.43
CA PHE A 792 -10.96 11.19 6.16
C PHE A 792 -10.12 12.38 6.61
N ALA A 793 -10.54 13.61 6.27
CA ALA A 793 -9.89 14.83 6.76
C ALA A 793 -9.86 14.88 8.30
N TYR A 794 -10.96 14.50 8.96
CA TYR A 794 -11.02 14.44 10.42
C TYR A 794 -10.06 13.39 11.01
N GLN A 795 -10.08 12.15 10.49
CA GLN A 795 -9.20 11.08 10.98
C GLN A 795 -7.72 11.45 10.82
N GLN A 796 -7.34 12.01 9.68
CA GLN A 796 -5.97 12.41 9.40
C GLN A 796 -5.56 13.64 10.23
N ARG A 797 -6.46 14.61 10.45
CA ARG A 797 -6.24 15.72 11.40
C ARG A 797 -6.00 15.21 12.83
N GLN A 798 -6.75 14.19 13.26
CA GLN A 798 -6.54 13.59 14.59
C GLN A 798 -5.18 12.90 14.70
N MET A 799 -4.70 12.24 13.63
CA MET A 799 -3.35 11.67 13.59
C MET A 799 -2.26 12.76 13.68
N LEU A 800 -2.49 13.92 13.05
CA LEU A 800 -1.59 15.07 13.07
C LEU A 800 -1.53 15.79 14.42
N ILE A 801 -2.64 15.84 15.16
CA ILE A 801 -2.73 16.49 16.47
C ILE A 801 -2.16 15.58 17.57
N ASN A 802 -2.49 14.29 17.55
CA ASN A 802 -2.15 13.37 18.65
C ASN A 802 -0.72 12.78 18.56
N ARG A 803 0.10 13.20 17.59
CA ARG A 803 1.51 12.87 17.34
C ARG A 803 2.15 11.90 18.34
N THR A 804 1.96 10.61 18.06
CA THR A 804 2.54 9.55 18.89
C THR A 804 3.93 9.14 18.40
N GLY A 805 4.30 9.42 17.15
CA GLY A 805 5.57 8.94 16.60
C GLY A 805 6.81 9.61 17.22
N ALA A 806 7.88 8.83 17.38
CA ALA A 806 9.21 9.29 17.75
C ALA A 806 10.30 8.46 17.05
N ILE A 807 11.49 9.05 16.88
CA ILE A 807 12.69 8.37 16.36
C ILE A 807 13.72 8.22 17.46
N ILE A 808 14.33 7.05 17.58
CA ILE A 808 15.51 6.85 18.43
C ILE A 808 16.68 7.65 17.84
N ILE A 809 17.23 8.58 18.63
CA ILE A 809 18.39 9.41 18.26
C ILE A 809 19.68 9.01 18.97
N ALA A 810 19.57 8.22 20.05
CA ALA A 810 20.74 7.63 20.70
C ALA A 810 21.29 6.49 19.82
N PRO A 811 22.62 6.34 19.66
CA PRO A 811 23.22 5.28 18.83
C PRO A 811 22.68 3.88 19.15
N SER A 812 22.43 3.63 20.44
CA SER A 812 21.79 2.42 20.94
C SER A 812 21.11 2.69 22.29
N VAL A 813 19.93 2.12 22.53
CA VAL A 813 19.17 2.27 23.78
C VAL A 813 18.53 0.94 24.21
N ASN A 814 18.74 0.56 25.47
CA ASN A 814 18.03 -0.58 26.07
C ASN A 814 16.63 -0.16 26.48
N VAL A 815 15.63 -0.84 25.95
CA VAL A 815 14.23 -0.67 26.32
C VAL A 815 13.98 -1.36 27.65
N LYS A 816 13.48 -0.61 28.63
CA LYS A 816 13.25 -1.06 30.00
C LYS A 816 11.84 -1.61 30.19
N LYS A 817 11.68 -2.57 31.11
CA LYS A 817 10.37 -3.11 31.48
C LYS A 817 9.49 -2.09 32.24
N THR A 818 10.11 -1.24 33.05
CA THR A 818 9.44 -0.18 33.83
C THR A 818 10.25 1.12 33.74
N PRO A 819 9.66 2.30 34.02
CA PRO A 819 10.33 3.60 33.91
C PRO A 819 11.31 3.85 35.07
N ALA A 820 12.29 2.96 35.22
CA ALA A 820 13.32 3.01 36.25
C ALA A 820 14.66 2.52 35.69
N LYS A 821 15.76 3.21 36.03
CA LYS A 821 17.10 2.87 35.53
C LYS A 821 17.55 1.46 35.91
N ALA A 822 17.20 1.01 37.12
CA ALA A 822 17.50 -0.32 37.64
C ALA A 822 16.56 -1.42 37.11
N SER A 823 15.57 -1.07 36.27
CA SER A 823 14.67 -2.04 35.66
C SER A 823 15.40 -2.94 34.67
N ALA A 824 14.89 -4.17 34.53
CA ALA A 824 15.40 -5.14 33.57
C ALA A 824 15.25 -4.64 32.13
N ASP A 825 16.27 -4.94 31.32
CA ASP A 825 16.27 -4.67 29.88
C ASP A 825 15.43 -5.73 29.15
N LEU A 826 14.51 -5.28 28.29
CA LEU A 826 13.68 -6.16 27.46
C LEU A 826 14.35 -6.46 26.12
N PHE A 827 14.82 -5.42 25.42
CA PHE A 827 15.50 -5.52 24.14
C PHE A 827 16.27 -4.22 23.82
N LEU A 828 17.14 -4.26 22.82
CA LEU A 828 17.95 -3.14 22.35
C LEU A 828 17.35 -2.56 21.06
N LEU A 829 17.33 -1.22 20.96
CA LEU A 829 17.03 -0.47 19.74
C LEU A 829 18.21 0.42 19.38
N HIS A 830 18.35 0.75 18.10
CA HIS A 830 19.40 1.61 17.55
C HIS A 830 18.81 2.91 16.98
N GLU A 831 19.69 3.87 16.71
CA GLU A 831 19.31 5.13 16.09
C GLU A 831 18.60 4.94 14.74
N GLY A 832 17.70 5.87 14.42
CA GLY A 832 16.88 5.85 13.20
C GLY A 832 15.65 4.95 13.28
N THR A 833 15.47 4.21 14.38
CA THR A 833 14.29 3.37 14.60
C THR A 833 13.07 4.19 14.99
N ARG A 834 11.95 4.01 14.29
CA ARG A 834 10.65 4.60 14.65
C ARG A 834 9.96 3.79 15.74
N VAL A 835 9.43 4.51 16.73
CA VAL A 835 8.59 4.00 17.80
C VAL A 835 7.36 4.90 17.97
N ASP A 836 6.26 4.35 18.46
CA ASP A 836 5.07 5.12 18.82
C ASP A 836 5.00 5.26 20.35
N ILE A 837 4.86 6.48 20.85
CA ILE A 837 4.72 6.80 22.27
C ILE A 837 3.33 6.41 22.74
N THR A 838 3.27 5.52 23.72
CA THR A 838 2.05 5.04 24.36
C THR A 838 1.77 5.75 25.68
N ASP A 839 2.80 6.25 26.38
CA ASP A 839 2.66 6.90 27.68
C ASP A 839 3.64 8.09 27.84
N LYS A 840 3.11 9.23 28.29
CA LYS A 840 3.85 10.49 28.59
C LYS A 840 3.75 10.91 30.07
N ALA A 841 3.09 10.14 30.93
CA ALA A 841 2.80 10.52 32.32
C ALA A 841 4.05 10.61 33.21
N MET A 842 5.06 9.78 32.94
CA MET A 842 6.28 9.71 33.75
C MET A 842 7.34 10.72 33.29
N LYS A 843 7.79 11.59 34.22
CA LYS A 843 8.80 12.61 33.94
C LYS A 843 10.15 11.97 33.56
N GLY A 844 10.68 12.34 32.39
CA GLY A 844 11.97 11.84 31.88
C GLY A 844 11.92 10.46 31.22
N TRP A 845 10.74 9.84 31.17
CA TRP A 845 10.51 8.54 30.51
C TRP A 845 9.39 8.64 29.48
N ARG A 846 9.40 7.72 28.52
CA ARG A 846 8.32 7.52 27.55
C ARG A 846 8.01 6.03 27.48
N GLY A 847 6.74 5.70 27.58
CA GLY A 847 6.25 4.38 27.18
C GLY A 847 6.22 4.35 25.66
N ILE A 848 6.77 3.30 25.06
CA ILE A 848 6.87 3.14 23.62
C ILE A 848 6.34 1.78 23.16
N LYS A 849 5.85 1.77 21.93
CA LYS A 849 5.51 0.59 21.15
C LYS A 849 6.31 0.59 19.85
N VAL A 850 6.92 -0.54 19.56
CA VAL A 850 7.66 -0.80 18.32
C VAL A 850 6.69 -1.37 17.27
N GLY A 851 6.98 -1.17 15.99
CA GLY A 851 6.09 -1.62 14.90
C GLY A 851 5.74 -3.11 14.93
N ASP A 852 6.60 -3.96 15.49
CA ASP A 852 6.39 -5.40 15.65
C ASP A 852 5.56 -5.79 16.90
N GLY A 853 5.01 -4.80 17.61
CA GLY A 853 4.13 -5.01 18.76
C GLY A 853 4.82 -4.97 20.12
N ARG A 854 6.15 -4.99 20.17
CA ARG A 854 6.90 -4.96 21.44
C ARG A 854 6.74 -3.61 22.14
N GLU A 855 6.54 -3.64 23.45
CA GLU A 855 6.33 -2.45 24.28
C GLU A 855 7.38 -2.35 25.39
N GLY A 856 7.64 -1.13 25.85
CA GLY A 856 8.52 -0.88 27.00
C GLY A 856 8.77 0.60 27.23
N TRP A 857 9.79 0.91 28.03
CA TRP A 857 10.08 2.27 28.49
C TRP A 857 11.49 2.71 28.10
N ILE A 858 11.63 3.96 27.68
CA ILE A 858 12.92 4.58 27.34
C ILE A 858 13.04 5.98 27.93
N GLU A 859 14.26 6.45 28.13
CA GLU A 859 14.52 7.81 28.61
C GLU A 859 14.19 8.84 27.51
N THR A 860 13.52 9.95 27.85
CA THR A 860 13.06 10.95 26.88
C THR A 860 14.18 11.52 26.02
N LYS A 861 15.41 11.65 26.55
CA LYS A 861 16.57 12.16 25.81
C LYS A 861 17.09 11.21 24.72
N ALA A 862 16.67 9.94 24.71
CA ALA A 862 17.11 8.96 23.72
C ALA A 862 16.27 9.04 22.43
N ILE A 863 15.21 9.84 22.43
CA ILE A 863 14.30 9.99 21.30
C ILE A 863 14.05 11.43 20.94
N GLU A 864 13.65 11.64 19.70
CA GLU A 864 13.08 12.88 19.21
C GLU A 864 11.65 12.63 18.74
N GLU A 865 10.68 13.40 19.26
CA GLU A 865 9.28 13.31 18.87
C GLU A 865 9.10 13.90 17.44
N ILE A 866 8.23 13.28 16.65
CA ILE A 866 7.98 13.64 15.24
C ILE A 866 7.06 14.86 15.16
#